data_AF-A0A9P4GK07-F1
#
_entry.id   AF-A0A9P4GK07-F1
#
_cell.length_a   1.000
_cell.length_b   1.000
_cell.length_c   1.000
_cell.angle_alpha   90.00
_cell.angle_beta   90.00
_cell.angle_gamma   90.00
#
_symmetry.space_group_name_H-M   'P 1'
#
loop_
_entity.id
_entity.type
_entity.pdbx_description
1 polymer ?
#
loop_
_entity_poly.entity_id
_entity_poly.type
_entity_poly.pdbx_seq_one_letter_code
_entity_poly.pdbx_strand_id
1 'polypeptide(L)'
;MSERANTDLVQLELTEVESNLRKLLLDVAAYIDNTPLEAEDTGVQVPDELVREKVALRWTGGWVRDKLLRVESHDIDLAINKMTGEHFGLKMQEYLEIPGNAEKHGLIGTSDKRNARDKTRMIAPGLHKIEANPEKSKNLETATTKIMGIDLDLVNLRKETYNEVSRNPQMEFGTAEEDAMRRDATVNAMFYNLHTCQVEDFTRRGHEDMAAKIIRTPLEPYQTFKDDPLRVLRLIRFASRLDYTVEPETAKAMGNLEIQDVLKIKISRERVGIELEKMLKGPRPRMALELIDRFGLYRTVFTDPSRELLAEPETAYFQPAYDFVESVVEKNGEIPETVPVTLLRTGDEQYLAWVCATVIPWADAPTVPHPKSAQRPLFPAYLVAREGFKAPNKVCDVVAASLTNSEEIRSLIAQCAKGLRRPETINPANDSTARDTLGMAIRRWGSTWRTQVFFNLVYEIVLGRVRKEELLRSYAAFLTHLTKLNILDVDTFRPLLKGTDLAKALNTKPGPWMKDALDIVMAWQLRNPNATDPSDAIEAVKVSRGQKTDSELPFCLASHFLQLTIPRFFPQNKPVPNALEASRQPAPWKDDGNQYALDLLKWSIGALDRKSIEAKWHFLVPPILKIIDDIDVEWKAKGCHLLGLLLESLRQAPSEDTSSQKPILTRGPSNFVQRTGYHNVFAETLLPLFTYIPSLTPEQDSVRLFHEVFPALTSLSLLLPTNTNQTDRREAYASDSDIRNRFLDKVLREGILSPLAHFPTPWTYPKLATTSLSHLTDILGHMGIESVKHLPDVMPLLSVILQEPFALGHQPLLLSTLRALQSVMANAWPRVAGYRGEMMMGLCLCWGRCVEEQKKGVKREVEEVMDQVRETFAMLDAVMHATEEDELRDGWEKEKRDVVQASPGHREWIEHNV
;
A
#
# COMPACT_ATOMS: atom_id res chain seq x y z
N MET A 1 -3.47 -73.23 13.53
CA MET A 1 -4.78 -73.61 14.11
C MET A 1 -5.79 -72.60 13.65
N SER A 2 -6.84 -73.09 13.00
CA SER A 2 -7.95 -72.34 12.43
C SER A 2 -8.82 -71.80 13.57
N GLU A 3 -8.88 -70.49 13.74
CA GLU A 3 -10.00 -69.85 14.43
C GLU A 3 -10.64 -68.84 13.48
N ARG A 4 -11.86 -69.20 13.07
CA ARG A 4 -12.81 -68.36 12.36
C ARG A 4 -13.08 -67.12 13.21
N ALA A 5 -12.60 -65.96 12.78
CA ALA A 5 -13.14 -64.69 13.24
C ALA A 5 -14.57 -64.60 12.67
N ASN A 6 -15.54 -64.83 13.54
CA ASN A 6 -16.95 -64.62 13.29
C ASN A 6 -17.14 -63.11 13.04
N THR A 7 -17.30 -62.71 11.78
CA THR A 7 -17.74 -61.35 11.43
C THR A 7 -19.17 -61.21 11.93
N ASP A 8 -19.34 -60.65 13.14
CA ASP A 8 -20.65 -60.22 13.61
C ASP A 8 -21.19 -59.22 12.58
N LEU A 9 -22.23 -59.64 11.87
CA LEU A 9 -22.87 -58.91 10.78
C LEU A 9 -23.51 -57.64 11.35
N VAL A 10 -22.91 -56.49 11.07
CA VAL A 10 -23.45 -55.18 11.51
C VAL A 10 -24.75 -54.90 10.74
N GLN A 11 -25.89 -55.09 11.39
CA GLN A 11 -27.19 -54.65 10.88
C GLN A 11 -27.37 -53.16 11.21
N LEU A 12 -27.64 -52.36 10.18
CA LEU A 12 -27.95 -50.94 10.33
C LEU A 12 -29.45 -50.76 10.60
N GLU A 13 -29.79 -49.94 11.60
CA GLU A 13 -31.17 -49.52 11.83
C GLU A 13 -31.56 -48.41 10.85
N LEU A 14 -32.59 -48.68 10.04
CA LEU A 14 -33.16 -47.73 9.10
C LEU A 14 -34.24 -46.90 9.79
N THR A 15 -34.30 -45.60 9.47
CA THR A 15 -35.44 -44.76 9.85
C THR A 15 -36.73 -45.24 9.16
N GLU A 16 -37.88 -44.77 9.62
CA GLU A 16 -39.17 -45.11 9.00
C GLU A 16 -39.22 -44.68 7.53
N VAL A 17 -38.71 -43.49 7.22
CA VAL A 17 -38.63 -42.97 5.84
C VAL A 17 -37.68 -43.80 4.97
N GLU A 18 -36.49 -44.13 5.48
CA GLU A 18 -35.52 -44.99 4.78
C GLU A 18 -36.06 -46.41 4.56
N SER A 19 -36.81 -46.95 5.52
CA SER A 19 -37.46 -48.26 5.42
C SER A 19 -38.52 -48.27 4.32
N ASN A 20 -39.33 -47.19 4.23
CA ASN A 20 -40.32 -47.01 3.18
C ASN A 20 -39.67 -46.82 1.80
N LEU A 21 -38.59 -46.02 1.73
CA LEU A 21 -37.81 -45.83 0.51
C LEU A 21 -37.18 -47.15 0.04
N ARG A 22 -36.56 -47.92 0.94
CA ARG A 22 -36.03 -49.25 0.63
C ARG A 22 -37.10 -50.17 0.06
N LYS A 23 -38.30 -50.18 0.66
CA LYS A 23 -39.42 -51.01 0.18
C LYS A 23 -39.84 -50.62 -1.24
N LEU A 24 -39.93 -49.32 -1.52
CA LEU A 24 -40.21 -48.81 -2.88
C LEU A 24 -39.13 -49.28 -3.87
N LEU A 25 -37.86 -49.08 -3.55
CA LEU A 25 -36.75 -49.44 -4.43
C LEU A 25 -36.69 -50.95 -4.72
N LEU A 26 -36.95 -51.80 -3.72
CA LEU A 26 -37.01 -53.26 -3.90
C LEU A 26 -38.22 -53.70 -4.74
N ASP A 27 -39.38 -53.07 -4.56
CA ASP A 27 -40.57 -53.35 -5.37
C ASP A 27 -40.37 -52.94 -6.83
N VAL A 28 -39.68 -51.81 -7.07
CA VAL A 28 -39.26 -51.38 -8.42
C VAL A 28 -38.27 -52.38 -9.03
N ALA A 29 -37.26 -52.82 -8.27
CA ALA A 29 -36.32 -53.84 -8.75
C ALA A 29 -37.03 -55.15 -9.14
N ALA A 30 -38.00 -55.60 -8.34
CA ALA A 30 -38.81 -56.77 -8.62
C ALA A 30 -39.70 -56.57 -9.86
N TYR A 31 -40.26 -55.37 -10.05
CA TYR A 31 -41.01 -55.03 -11.27
C TYR A 31 -40.13 -55.13 -12.52
N ILE A 32 -38.90 -54.62 -12.45
CA ILE A 32 -37.96 -54.67 -13.58
C ILE A 32 -37.53 -56.12 -13.86
N ASP A 33 -37.22 -56.92 -12.84
CA ASP A 33 -36.82 -58.32 -13.03
C ASP A 33 -37.95 -59.21 -13.60
N ASN A 34 -39.22 -58.83 -13.41
CA ASN A 34 -40.38 -59.56 -13.92
C ASN A 34 -40.91 -59.02 -15.26
N THR A 35 -40.36 -57.91 -15.77
CA THR A 35 -40.75 -57.30 -17.03
C THR A 35 -39.64 -57.53 -18.07
N PRO A 36 -39.88 -58.22 -19.20
CA PRO A 36 -38.84 -58.52 -20.18
C PRO A 36 -38.31 -57.23 -20.82
N LEU A 37 -36.97 -57.10 -20.88
CA LEU A 37 -36.29 -56.01 -21.60
C LEU A 37 -36.50 -56.17 -23.11
N GLU A 38 -37.14 -55.19 -23.77
CA GLU A 38 -37.05 -55.05 -25.23
C GLU A 38 -35.64 -54.56 -25.58
N ALA A 39 -34.94 -55.28 -26.45
CA ALA A 39 -33.49 -55.18 -26.65
C ALA A 39 -33.00 -53.95 -27.44
N GLU A 40 -33.82 -52.90 -27.61
CA GLU A 40 -33.50 -51.79 -28.54
C GLU A 40 -33.39 -50.39 -27.92
N ASP A 41 -33.58 -50.20 -26.61
CA ASP A 41 -33.71 -48.84 -26.04
C ASP A 41 -32.52 -48.31 -25.22
N THR A 42 -31.37 -49.00 -25.21
CA THR A 42 -30.18 -48.54 -24.48
C THR A 42 -29.00 -48.26 -25.42
N GLY A 43 -28.54 -47.02 -25.48
CA GLY A 43 -27.35 -46.61 -26.25
C GLY A 43 -26.01 -47.13 -25.72
N VAL A 44 -26.02 -47.98 -24.68
CA VAL A 44 -24.81 -48.50 -24.00
C VAL A 44 -24.85 -50.03 -23.99
N GLN A 45 -23.80 -50.69 -24.51
CA GLN A 45 -23.68 -52.16 -24.49
C GLN A 45 -23.47 -52.65 -23.06
N VAL A 46 -24.47 -53.33 -22.49
CA VAL A 46 -24.35 -54.05 -21.22
C VAL A 46 -23.74 -55.43 -21.50
N PRO A 47 -22.74 -55.91 -20.73
CA PRO A 47 -22.20 -57.25 -20.89
C PRO A 47 -23.28 -58.35 -20.81
N ASP A 48 -23.24 -59.34 -21.70
CA ASP A 48 -24.23 -60.44 -21.81
C ASP A 48 -24.42 -61.21 -20.49
N GLU A 49 -23.39 -61.25 -19.64
CA GLU A 49 -23.42 -61.88 -18.32
C GLU A 49 -24.33 -61.13 -17.32
N LEU A 50 -24.33 -59.79 -17.36
CA LEU A 50 -25.11 -58.93 -16.48
C LEU A 50 -26.59 -58.85 -16.86
N VAL A 51 -26.92 -59.09 -18.14
CA VAL A 51 -28.31 -59.13 -18.62
C VAL A 51 -29.11 -60.27 -17.97
N ARG A 52 -28.43 -61.38 -17.59
CA ARG A 52 -29.06 -62.55 -16.97
C ARG A 52 -29.15 -62.48 -15.44
N GLU A 53 -28.49 -61.52 -14.80
CA GLU A 53 -28.54 -61.34 -13.36
C GLU A 53 -29.82 -60.61 -12.91
N LYS A 54 -30.21 -60.80 -11.64
CA LYS A 54 -31.28 -60.01 -11.00
C LYS A 54 -30.79 -58.59 -10.69
N VAL A 55 -31.70 -57.62 -10.63
CA VAL A 55 -31.37 -56.26 -10.18
C VAL A 55 -30.93 -56.33 -8.72
N ALA A 56 -29.68 -55.94 -8.47
CA ALA A 56 -29.11 -55.83 -7.14
C ALA A 56 -28.92 -54.35 -6.79
N LEU A 57 -29.57 -53.92 -5.72
CA LEU A 57 -29.55 -52.54 -5.24
C LEU A 57 -28.72 -52.39 -3.96
N ARG A 58 -27.86 -51.39 -3.94
CA ARG A 58 -27.02 -51.06 -2.79
C ARG A 58 -27.04 -49.57 -2.51
N TRP A 59 -27.17 -49.16 -1.27
CA TRP A 59 -26.76 -47.82 -0.87
C TRP A 59 -25.25 -47.78 -0.67
N THR A 60 -24.60 -46.69 -1.04
CA THR A 60 -23.13 -46.62 -1.03
C THR A 60 -22.62 -45.24 -0.62
N GLY A 61 -21.30 -45.11 -0.49
CA GLY A 61 -20.64 -43.82 -0.32
C GLY A 61 -20.80 -43.24 1.09
N GLY A 62 -21.05 -41.94 1.15
CA GLY A 62 -21.07 -41.17 2.39
C GLY A 62 -22.16 -41.61 3.36
N TRP A 63 -23.32 -42.07 2.85
CA TRP A 63 -24.45 -42.48 3.69
C TRP A 63 -24.10 -43.69 4.57
N VAL A 64 -23.47 -44.72 4.01
CA VAL A 64 -23.11 -45.95 4.77
C VAL A 64 -22.14 -45.59 5.91
N ARG A 65 -21.14 -44.77 5.60
CA ARG A 65 -20.19 -44.26 6.58
C ARG A 65 -20.87 -43.45 7.68
N ASP A 66 -21.68 -42.47 7.31
CA ASP A 66 -22.31 -41.55 8.26
C ASP A 66 -23.31 -42.31 9.15
N LYS A 67 -24.03 -43.30 8.62
CA LYS A 67 -24.87 -44.20 9.41
C LYS A 67 -24.09 -45.04 10.43
N LEU A 68 -22.97 -45.63 10.03
CA LEU A 68 -22.10 -46.38 10.96
C LEU A 68 -21.56 -45.48 12.09
N LEU A 69 -21.31 -44.20 11.78
CA LEU A 69 -20.90 -43.18 12.74
C LEU A 69 -22.06 -42.53 13.52
N ARG A 70 -23.31 -42.96 13.28
CA ARG A 70 -24.53 -42.40 13.88
C ARG A 70 -24.73 -40.91 13.62
N VAL A 71 -24.32 -40.46 12.43
CA VAL A 71 -24.53 -39.11 11.91
C VAL A 71 -25.68 -39.16 10.90
N GLU A 72 -26.58 -38.18 10.94
CA GLU A 72 -27.67 -38.08 9.97
C GLU A 72 -27.12 -37.75 8.57
N SER A 73 -27.65 -38.43 7.54
CA SER A 73 -27.34 -38.19 6.13
C SER A 73 -28.63 -38.13 5.34
N HIS A 74 -28.79 -37.09 4.52
CA HIS A 74 -29.98 -36.86 3.70
C HIS A 74 -29.75 -37.10 2.20
N ASP A 75 -28.49 -37.29 1.81
CA ASP A 75 -28.08 -37.65 0.45
C ASP A 75 -27.76 -39.15 0.41
N ILE A 76 -28.39 -39.88 -0.52
CA ILE A 76 -28.21 -41.32 -0.70
C ILE A 76 -27.79 -41.61 -2.15
N ASP A 77 -26.65 -42.28 -2.30
CA ASP A 77 -26.23 -42.86 -3.59
C ASP A 77 -26.78 -44.30 -3.71
N LEU A 78 -27.65 -44.56 -4.69
CA LEU A 78 -28.15 -45.89 -5.03
C LEU A 78 -27.33 -46.48 -6.18
N ALA A 79 -26.53 -47.49 -5.87
CA ALA A 79 -25.74 -48.25 -6.84
C ALA A 79 -26.53 -49.45 -7.40
N ILE A 80 -26.55 -49.55 -8.74
CA ILE A 80 -27.30 -50.52 -9.53
C ILE A 80 -26.35 -51.36 -10.39
N ASN A 81 -26.52 -52.69 -10.46
CA ASN A 81 -25.58 -53.59 -11.13
C ASN A 81 -25.69 -53.65 -12.66
N LYS A 82 -26.91 -53.72 -13.22
CA LYS A 82 -27.12 -54.14 -14.62
C LYS A 82 -27.75 -53.11 -15.56
N MET A 83 -27.98 -51.86 -15.11
CA MET A 83 -28.58 -50.80 -15.92
C MET A 83 -28.10 -49.41 -15.48
N THR A 84 -28.32 -48.39 -16.31
CA THR A 84 -27.99 -46.99 -15.99
C THR A 84 -28.95 -46.40 -14.95
N GLY A 85 -28.50 -45.36 -14.25
CA GLY A 85 -29.30 -44.67 -13.25
C GLY A 85 -30.55 -44.01 -13.85
N GLU A 86 -30.42 -43.45 -15.06
CA GLU A 86 -31.54 -42.88 -15.82
C GLU A 86 -32.58 -43.93 -16.18
N HIS A 87 -32.15 -45.08 -16.72
CA HIS A 87 -33.07 -46.16 -17.10
C HIS A 87 -33.82 -46.72 -15.89
N PHE A 88 -33.13 -46.92 -14.76
CA PHE A 88 -33.79 -47.30 -13.51
C PHE A 88 -34.78 -46.22 -13.04
N GLY A 89 -34.43 -44.94 -13.18
CA GLY A 89 -35.32 -43.82 -12.89
C GLY A 89 -36.60 -43.83 -13.73
N LEU A 90 -36.50 -44.10 -15.03
CA LEU A 90 -37.65 -44.22 -15.94
C LEU A 90 -38.52 -45.42 -15.57
N LYS A 91 -37.93 -46.59 -15.28
CA LYS A 91 -38.68 -47.77 -14.82
C LYS A 91 -39.34 -47.56 -13.46
N MET A 92 -38.73 -46.78 -12.58
CA MET A 92 -39.35 -46.35 -11.33
C MET A 92 -40.58 -45.45 -11.59
N GLN A 93 -40.53 -44.57 -12.59
CA GLN A 93 -41.70 -43.78 -13.01
C GLN A 93 -42.82 -44.69 -13.54
N GLU A 94 -42.51 -45.61 -14.46
CA GLU A 94 -43.49 -46.57 -14.98
C GLU A 94 -44.16 -47.36 -13.84
N TYR A 95 -43.38 -47.82 -12.86
CA TYR A 95 -43.91 -48.55 -11.69
C TYR A 95 -44.88 -47.70 -10.85
N LEU A 96 -44.56 -46.42 -10.67
CA LEU A 96 -45.35 -45.48 -9.87
C LEU A 96 -46.62 -44.99 -10.59
N GLU A 97 -46.65 -45.02 -11.92
CA GLU A 97 -47.82 -44.69 -12.74
C GLU A 97 -48.90 -45.78 -12.72
N ILE A 98 -48.55 -47.03 -12.37
CA ILE A 98 -49.51 -48.11 -12.20
C ILE A 98 -50.45 -47.79 -11.01
N PRO A 99 -51.79 -47.78 -11.22
CA PRO A 99 -52.76 -47.44 -10.18
C PRO A 99 -52.59 -48.30 -8.91
N GLY A 100 -52.49 -47.64 -7.75
CA GLY A 100 -52.35 -48.27 -6.43
C GLY A 100 -50.91 -48.42 -5.91
N ASN A 101 -49.89 -48.38 -6.77
CA ASN A 101 -48.49 -48.51 -6.34
C ASN A 101 -47.99 -47.28 -5.58
N ALA A 102 -48.32 -46.07 -6.02
CA ALA A 102 -47.95 -44.84 -5.31
C ALA A 102 -48.60 -44.75 -3.91
N GLU A 103 -49.84 -45.23 -3.76
CA GLU A 103 -50.55 -45.28 -2.48
C GLU A 103 -49.91 -46.30 -1.52
N LYS A 104 -49.50 -47.46 -2.05
CA LYS A 104 -48.80 -48.53 -1.29
C LYS A 104 -47.53 -48.04 -0.58
N HIS A 105 -46.86 -47.04 -1.13
CA HIS A 105 -45.63 -46.45 -0.57
C HIS A 105 -45.86 -45.12 0.13
N GLY A 106 -47.12 -44.72 0.38
CA GLY A 106 -47.43 -43.51 1.16
C GLY A 106 -47.10 -42.19 0.46
N LEU A 107 -46.95 -42.21 -0.87
CA LEU A 107 -46.66 -41.00 -1.67
C LEU A 107 -47.92 -40.13 -1.89
N ILE A 108 -49.11 -40.66 -1.62
CA ILE A 108 -50.40 -39.97 -1.75
C ILE A 108 -51.08 -39.87 -0.38
N GLY A 109 -51.26 -38.65 0.13
CA GLY A 109 -52.00 -38.38 1.37
C GLY A 109 -53.52 -38.23 1.13
N THR A 110 -54.34 -38.74 2.04
CA THR A 110 -55.82 -38.72 2.03
C THR A 110 -56.46 -37.33 2.17
N SER A 111 -55.75 -36.22 1.92
CA SER A 111 -56.26 -34.87 2.20
C SER A 111 -55.67 -33.73 1.36
N ASP A 112 -55.44 -33.91 0.05
CA ASP A 112 -55.05 -32.78 -0.82
C ASP A 112 -56.18 -32.30 -1.74
N LYS A 113 -57.03 -31.43 -1.19
CA LYS A 113 -57.83 -30.48 -1.99
C LYS A 113 -56.89 -29.35 -2.44
N ARG A 114 -56.17 -29.51 -3.55
CA ARG A 114 -55.44 -28.41 -4.21
C ARG A 114 -55.85 -28.24 -5.68
N ASN A 115 -55.76 -26.98 -6.13
CA ASN A 115 -56.41 -26.43 -7.32
C ASN A 115 -55.98 -27.06 -8.65
N ALA A 116 -56.92 -27.12 -9.60
CA ALA A 116 -56.83 -27.77 -10.91
C ALA A 116 -55.81 -27.18 -11.91
N ARG A 117 -54.99 -26.19 -11.54
CA ARG A 117 -53.97 -25.57 -12.43
C ARG A 117 -52.57 -26.19 -12.32
N ASP A 118 -52.29 -26.96 -11.28
CA ASP A 118 -50.98 -27.61 -11.08
C ASP A 118 -50.89 -29.05 -11.62
N LYS A 119 -51.95 -29.54 -12.28
CA LYS A 119 -52.03 -30.92 -12.79
C LYS A 119 -51.05 -31.25 -13.93
N THR A 120 -50.43 -30.25 -14.56
CA THR A 120 -49.52 -30.47 -15.70
C THR A 120 -48.03 -30.54 -15.30
N ARG A 121 -47.70 -30.46 -14.00
CA ARG A 121 -46.30 -30.35 -13.52
C ARG A 121 -45.85 -31.44 -12.54
N MET A 122 -46.69 -32.40 -12.17
CA MET A 122 -46.33 -33.48 -11.24
C MET A 122 -46.62 -34.85 -11.85
N ILE A 123 -45.56 -35.58 -12.17
CA ILE A 123 -45.60 -37.02 -12.46
C ILE A 123 -45.62 -37.70 -11.08
N ALA A 124 -46.79 -38.15 -10.64
CA ALA A 124 -47.10 -38.65 -9.30
C ALA A 124 -46.90 -37.63 -8.14
N PRO A 125 -47.73 -37.66 -7.08
CA PRO A 125 -47.52 -36.80 -5.91
C PRO A 125 -46.25 -37.27 -5.19
N GLY A 126 -45.17 -36.49 -5.24
CA GLY A 126 -43.95 -36.76 -4.45
C GLY A 126 -42.68 -37.08 -5.24
N LEU A 127 -42.74 -37.31 -6.55
CA LEU A 127 -41.56 -37.42 -7.40
C LEU A 127 -41.31 -36.08 -8.09
N HIS A 128 -40.23 -35.39 -7.73
CA HIS A 128 -39.75 -34.25 -8.52
C HIS A 128 -39.09 -34.78 -9.80
N LYS A 129 -39.24 -34.03 -10.91
CA LYS A 129 -38.73 -34.37 -12.25
C LYS A 129 -37.34 -35.04 -12.16
N ILE A 130 -37.21 -36.22 -12.74
CA ILE A 130 -35.91 -36.89 -12.89
C ILE A 130 -35.12 -36.05 -13.90
N GLU A 131 -34.07 -35.38 -13.43
CA GLU A 131 -33.19 -34.59 -14.27
C GLU A 131 -31.89 -35.36 -14.47
N ALA A 132 -31.51 -35.57 -15.73
CA ALA A 132 -30.18 -36.04 -16.07
C ALA A 132 -29.16 -34.99 -15.56
N ASN A 133 -28.17 -35.41 -14.79
CA ASN A 133 -27.19 -34.51 -14.19
C ASN A 133 -25.93 -34.39 -15.08
N PRO A 134 -25.80 -33.35 -15.92
CA PRO A 134 -24.71 -33.27 -16.90
C PRO A 134 -23.35 -32.94 -16.26
N GLU A 135 -23.35 -32.37 -15.05
CA GLU A 135 -22.13 -32.01 -14.32
C GLU A 135 -21.42 -33.23 -13.72
N LYS A 136 -22.16 -34.29 -13.35
CA LYS A 136 -21.58 -35.52 -12.79
C LYS A 136 -21.06 -36.48 -13.85
N SER A 137 -21.57 -36.43 -15.08
CA SER A 137 -21.03 -37.25 -16.17
C SER A 137 -21.40 -36.73 -17.56
N LYS A 138 -20.40 -36.60 -18.44
CA LYS A 138 -20.61 -36.43 -19.90
C LYS A 138 -20.83 -37.76 -20.63
N ASN A 139 -20.61 -38.90 -19.95
CA ASN A 139 -20.55 -40.24 -20.57
C ASN A 139 -21.39 -41.31 -19.84
N LEU A 140 -22.19 -40.96 -18.83
CA LEU A 140 -23.07 -41.89 -18.14
C LEU A 140 -24.32 -41.18 -17.63
N GLU A 141 -25.43 -41.74 -18.05
CA GLU A 141 -26.81 -41.41 -17.72
C GLU A 141 -27.10 -41.61 -16.21
N THR A 142 -26.57 -40.70 -15.36
CA THR A 142 -26.89 -40.63 -13.94
C THR A 142 -28.08 -39.71 -13.71
N ALA A 143 -28.98 -40.13 -12.82
CA ALA A 143 -30.22 -39.41 -12.54
C ALA A 143 -30.30 -39.03 -11.05
N THR A 144 -30.71 -37.79 -10.77
CA THR A 144 -30.97 -37.35 -9.40
C THR A 144 -32.48 -37.11 -9.24
N THR A 145 -33.05 -37.55 -8.12
CA THR A 145 -34.46 -37.30 -7.79
C THR A 145 -34.64 -37.12 -6.29
N LYS A 146 -35.70 -36.41 -5.90
CA LYS A 146 -36.06 -36.20 -4.50
C LYS A 146 -37.32 -37.00 -4.20
N ILE A 147 -37.21 -37.97 -3.28
CA ILE A 147 -38.30 -38.89 -2.91
C ILE A 147 -38.45 -38.89 -1.39
N MET A 148 -39.67 -38.68 -0.90
CA MET A 148 -39.97 -38.65 0.55
C MET A 148 -39.09 -37.67 1.35
N GLY A 149 -38.66 -36.58 0.72
CA GLY A 149 -37.78 -35.57 1.33
C GLY A 149 -36.28 -35.91 1.30
N ILE A 150 -35.90 -37.11 0.85
CA ILE A 150 -34.51 -37.57 0.70
C ILE A 150 -34.03 -37.28 -0.72
N ASP A 151 -32.79 -36.80 -0.85
CA ASP A 151 -32.13 -36.60 -2.14
C ASP A 151 -31.44 -37.91 -2.55
N LEU A 152 -31.89 -38.48 -3.67
CA LEU A 152 -31.48 -39.80 -4.16
C LEU A 152 -30.74 -39.67 -5.49
N ASP A 153 -29.48 -40.08 -5.51
CA ASP A 153 -28.64 -40.17 -6.69
C ASP A 153 -28.61 -41.61 -7.22
N LEU A 154 -29.14 -41.83 -8.42
CA LEU A 154 -29.16 -43.12 -9.09
C LEU A 154 -27.88 -43.28 -9.91
N VAL A 155 -27.05 -44.24 -9.50
CA VAL A 155 -25.74 -44.52 -10.11
C VAL A 155 -25.62 -46.01 -10.46
N ASN A 156 -24.93 -46.33 -11.53
CA ASN A 156 -24.59 -47.70 -11.88
C ASN A 156 -23.18 -48.06 -11.37
N LEU A 157 -22.99 -49.34 -11.08
CA LEU A 157 -21.67 -49.89 -10.77
C LEU A 157 -20.79 -49.83 -12.00
N ARG A 158 -19.56 -49.34 -11.83
CA ARG A 158 -18.65 -49.14 -12.95
C ARG A 158 -17.21 -49.44 -12.62
N LYS A 159 -16.50 -49.89 -13.64
CA LYS A 159 -15.05 -50.01 -13.71
C LYS A 159 -14.49 -48.81 -14.46
N GLU A 160 -13.39 -48.27 -13.99
CA GLU A 160 -12.73 -47.10 -14.58
C GLU A 160 -11.33 -47.49 -15.05
N THR A 161 -11.04 -47.26 -16.34
CA THR A 161 -9.71 -47.43 -16.92
C THR A 161 -9.15 -46.05 -17.26
N TYR A 162 -8.00 -45.72 -16.66
CA TYR A 162 -7.37 -44.41 -16.80
C TYR A 162 -6.28 -44.46 -17.87
N ASN A 163 -6.31 -43.50 -18.81
CA ASN A 163 -5.26 -43.31 -19.80
C ASN A 163 -4.32 -42.18 -19.31
N GLU A 164 -3.02 -42.27 -19.59
CA GLU A 164 -2.04 -41.28 -19.08
C GLU A 164 -2.33 -39.84 -19.55
N VAL A 165 -2.98 -39.68 -20.70
CA VAL A 165 -3.25 -38.39 -21.37
C VAL A 165 -4.58 -37.75 -20.97
N SER A 166 -5.60 -38.54 -20.60
CA SER A 166 -6.96 -38.04 -20.33
C SER A 166 -7.27 -38.05 -18.83
N ARG A 167 -7.88 -36.97 -18.35
CA ARG A 167 -8.44 -36.91 -16.99
C ARG A 167 -9.67 -37.81 -16.83
N ASN A 168 -10.46 -37.96 -17.89
CA ASN A 168 -11.69 -38.72 -17.84
C ASN A 168 -11.36 -40.19 -18.13
N PRO A 169 -11.63 -41.12 -17.19
CA PRO A 169 -11.43 -42.54 -17.44
C PRO A 169 -12.44 -43.05 -18.48
N GLN A 170 -12.07 -44.10 -19.19
CA GLN A 170 -13.05 -44.93 -19.89
C GLN A 170 -13.83 -45.73 -18.85
N MET A 171 -15.16 -45.67 -18.95
CA MET A 171 -16.07 -46.25 -17.97
C MET A 171 -16.81 -47.43 -18.60
N GLU A 172 -16.79 -48.57 -17.92
CA GLU A 172 -17.49 -49.81 -18.30
C GLU A 172 -18.35 -50.28 -17.12
N PHE A 173 -19.36 -51.12 -17.38
CA PHE A 173 -20.09 -51.78 -16.30
C PHE A 173 -19.14 -52.68 -15.49
N GLY A 174 -19.20 -52.55 -14.17
CA GLY A 174 -18.28 -53.25 -13.26
C GLY A 174 -19.00 -53.90 -12.09
N THR A 175 -18.29 -54.76 -11.38
CA THR A 175 -18.78 -55.40 -10.15
C THR A 175 -18.78 -54.43 -8.96
N ALA A 176 -19.47 -54.80 -7.87
CA ALA A 176 -19.46 -54.00 -6.64
C ALA A 176 -18.04 -53.89 -6.02
N GLU A 177 -17.22 -54.93 -6.17
CA GLU A 177 -15.83 -54.93 -5.73
C GLU A 177 -14.97 -53.97 -6.58
N GLU A 178 -15.09 -54.01 -7.91
CA GLU A 178 -14.39 -53.06 -8.79
C GLU A 178 -14.80 -51.61 -8.53
N ASP A 179 -16.10 -51.37 -8.27
CA ASP A 179 -16.61 -50.05 -7.89
C ASP A 179 -16.10 -49.59 -6.51
N ALA A 180 -15.92 -50.52 -5.56
CA ALA A 180 -15.34 -50.24 -4.25
C ALA A 180 -13.86 -49.81 -4.39
N MET A 181 -13.08 -50.56 -5.18
CA MET A 181 -11.64 -50.37 -5.32
C MET A 181 -11.28 -49.06 -6.02
N ARG A 182 -12.13 -48.58 -6.94
CA ARG A 182 -11.91 -47.29 -7.61
C ARG A 182 -12.25 -46.08 -6.74
N ARG A 183 -12.80 -46.21 -5.52
CA ARG A 183 -13.20 -45.07 -4.69
C ARG A 183 -12.00 -44.39 -4.02
N ASP A 184 -12.25 -43.23 -3.42
CA ASP A 184 -11.21 -42.39 -2.83
C ASP A 184 -10.66 -42.95 -1.52
N ALA A 185 -11.53 -43.40 -0.61
CA ALA A 185 -11.13 -43.90 0.70
C ALA A 185 -11.86 -45.22 1.05
N THR A 186 -11.19 -46.10 1.80
CA THR A 186 -11.75 -47.37 2.31
C THR A 186 -13.06 -47.16 3.08
N VAL A 187 -13.09 -46.14 3.94
CA VAL A 187 -14.28 -45.76 4.72
C VAL A 187 -15.47 -45.28 3.87
N ASN A 188 -15.26 -44.90 2.60
CA ASN A 188 -16.31 -44.50 1.65
C ASN A 188 -16.61 -45.59 0.59
N ALA A 189 -15.91 -46.72 0.66
CA ALA A 189 -16.00 -47.83 -0.28
C ALA A 189 -16.91 -48.96 0.21
N MET A 190 -17.64 -48.74 1.31
CA MET A 190 -18.61 -49.69 1.85
C MET A 190 -19.98 -49.54 1.18
N PHE A 191 -20.70 -50.65 1.11
CA PHE A 191 -22.04 -50.73 0.54
C PHE A 191 -23.01 -51.27 1.58
N TYR A 192 -24.27 -50.88 1.48
CA TYR A 192 -25.37 -51.47 2.24
C TYR A 192 -26.32 -52.15 1.25
N ASN A 193 -26.36 -53.46 1.28
CA ASN A 193 -27.16 -54.26 0.36
C ASN A 193 -28.63 -54.23 0.80
N LEU A 194 -29.50 -53.68 -0.07
CA LEU A 194 -30.91 -53.50 0.26
C LEU A 194 -31.67 -54.84 0.34
N HIS A 195 -31.18 -55.89 -0.32
CA HIS A 195 -31.83 -57.19 -0.33
C HIS A 195 -31.52 -57.98 0.95
N THR A 196 -30.26 -57.97 1.39
CA THR A 196 -29.81 -58.74 2.57
C THR A 196 -29.82 -57.94 3.87
N CYS A 197 -29.96 -56.61 3.80
CA CYS A 197 -29.81 -55.69 4.93
C CYS A 197 -28.44 -55.78 5.61
N GLN A 198 -27.39 -56.04 4.84
CA GLN A 198 -26.03 -56.19 5.35
C GLN A 198 -25.10 -55.13 4.77
N VAL A 199 -24.14 -54.71 5.59
CA VAL A 199 -23.03 -53.88 5.13
C VAL A 199 -21.98 -54.80 4.47
N GLU A 200 -21.61 -54.47 3.24
CA GLU A 200 -20.60 -55.16 2.44
C GLU A 200 -19.34 -54.27 2.36
N ASP A 201 -18.24 -54.76 2.92
CA ASP A 201 -16.92 -54.13 2.82
C ASP A 201 -16.00 -54.96 1.92
N PHE A 202 -15.99 -54.62 0.63
CA PHE A 202 -15.15 -55.29 -0.37
C PHE A 202 -13.65 -54.95 -0.21
N THR A 203 -13.32 -53.84 0.46
CA THR A 203 -11.92 -53.48 0.74
C THR A 203 -11.32 -54.28 1.88
N ARG A 204 -12.16 -54.96 2.67
CA ARG A 204 -11.85 -55.71 3.91
C ARG A 204 -11.21 -54.89 5.02
N ARG A 205 -11.05 -53.58 4.84
CA ARG A 205 -10.36 -52.67 5.76
C ARG A 205 -11.22 -51.47 6.14
N GLY A 206 -12.38 -51.26 5.51
CA GLY A 206 -13.26 -50.12 5.79
C GLY A 206 -13.76 -50.10 7.23
N HIS A 207 -14.16 -51.25 7.78
CA HIS A 207 -14.55 -51.36 9.20
C HIS A 207 -13.36 -51.15 10.16
N GLU A 208 -12.20 -51.74 9.85
CA GLU A 208 -10.98 -51.63 10.66
C GLU A 208 -10.45 -50.20 10.68
N ASP A 209 -10.33 -49.57 9.51
CA ASP A 209 -9.88 -48.19 9.34
C ASP A 209 -10.85 -47.21 10.00
N MET A 210 -12.17 -47.48 9.94
CA MET A 210 -13.16 -46.68 10.64
C MET A 210 -12.98 -46.75 12.16
N ALA A 211 -12.75 -47.94 12.72
CA ALA A 211 -12.52 -48.14 14.15
C ALA A 211 -11.17 -47.53 14.60
N ALA A 212 -10.13 -47.62 13.76
CA ALA A 212 -8.81 -47.07 14.01
C ALA A 212 -8.70 -45.55 13.73
N LYS A 213 -9.76 -44.93 13.19
CA LYS A 213 -9.77 -43.52 12.73
C LYS A 213 -8.67 -43.23 11.70
N ILE A 214 -8.56 -44.08 10.69
CA ILE A 214 -7.57 -43.99 9.61
C ILE A 214 -8.25 -43.67 8.28
N ILE A 215 -7.63 -42.78 7.50
CA ILE A 215 -7.97 -42.53 6.10
C ILE A 215 -6.91 -43.18 5.22
N ARG A 216 -7.35 -44.10 4.36
CA ARG A 216 -6.53 -44.93 3.49
C ARG A 216 -7.20 -45.11 2.13
N THR A 217 -6.42 -45.20 1.05
CA THR A 217 -6.92 -45.54 -0.29
C THR A 217 -7.16 -47.06 -0.43
N PRO A 218 -8.21 -47.51 -1.15
CA PRO A 218 -8.43 -48.95 -1.37
C PRO A 218 -7.29 -49.63 -2.11
N LEU A 219 -6.80 -48.98 -3.18
CA LEU A 219 -5.65 -49.39 -3.99
C LEU A 219 -4.37 -48.69 -3.54
N GLU A 220 -3.26 -49.04 -4.20
CA GLU A 220 -1.96 -48.44 -3.97
C GLU A 220 -2.04 -46.89 -4.11
N PRO A 221 -1.61 -46.12 -3.09
CA PRO A 221 -1.84 -44.67 -3.06
C PRO A 221 -1.21 -43.90 -4.21
N TYR A 222 0.00 -44.27 -4.64
CA TYR A 222 0.71 -43.57 -5.71
C TYR A 222 -0.06 -43.66 -7.04
N GLN A 223 -0.44 -44.87 -7.45
CA GLN A 223 -1.23 -45.09 -8.66
C GLN A 223 -2.60 -44.40 -8.56
N THR A 224 -3.26 -44.50 -7.40
CA THR A 224 -4.55 -43.85 -7.15
C THR A 224 -4.51 -42.34 -7.36
N PHE A 225 -3.43 -41.68 -6.93
CA PHE A 225 -3.25 -40.23 -7.12
C PHE A 225 -2.76 -39.86 -8.51
N LYS A 226 -2.00 -40.73 -9.19
CA LYS A 226 -1.61 -40.53 -10.60
C LYS A 226 -2.84 -40.57 -11.52
N ASP A 227 -3.80 -41.43 -11.21
CA ASP A 227 -5.06 -41.61 -11.94
C ASP A 227 -6.03 -40.46 -11.70
N ASP A 228 -6.33 -40.12 -10.43
CA ASP A 228 -7.14 -38.96 -10.07
C ASP A 228 -6.51 -38.16 -8.91
N PRO A 229 -5.71 -37.12 -9.23
CA PRO A 229 -5.02 -36.31 -8.23
C PRO A 229 -5.95 -35.55 -7.27
N LEU A 230 -7.21 -35.30 -7.65
CA LEU A 230 -8.15 -34.59 -6.78
C LEU A 230 -8.43 -35.37 -5.48
N ARG A 231 -8.21 -36.69 -5.50
CA ARG A 231 -8.35 -37.56 -4.32
C ARG A 231 -7.46 -37.11 -3.17
N VAL A 232 -6.30 -36.51 -3.44
CA VAL A 232 -5.42 -35.94 -2.40
C VAL A 232 -6.18 -34.91 -1.55
N LEU A 233 -6.83 -33.93 -2.19
CA LEU A 233 -7.60 -32.90 -1.49
C LEU A 233 -8.86 -33.47 -0.83
N ARG A 234 -9.51 -34.48 -1.45
CA ARG A 234 -10.68 -35.16 -0.88
C ARG A 234 -10.34 -35.93 0.39
N LEU A 235 -9.22 -36.67 0.39
CA LEU A 235 -8.75 -37.42 1.56
C LEU A 235 -8.40 -36.47 2.71
N ILE A 236 -7.75 -35.33 2.42
CA ILE A 236 -7.50 -34.28 3.42
C ILE A 236 -8.84 -33.75 3.98
N ARG A 237 -9.82 -33.50 3.12
CA ARG A 237 -11.16 -33.08 3.54
C ARG A 237 -11.87 -34.13 4.40
N PHE A 238 -11.74 -35.42 4.08
CA PHE A 238 -12.32 -36.48 4.91
C PHE A 238 -11.60 -36.62 6.25
N ALA A 239 -10.27 -36.54 6.25
CA ALA A 239 -9.47 -36.56 7.46
C ALA A 239 -9.86 -35.40 8.41
N SER A 240 -10.03 -34.19 7.88
CA SER A 240 -10.44 -33.03 8.67
C SER A 240 -11.91 -33.07 9.09
N ARG A 241 -12.82 -33.56 8.24
CA ARG A 241 -14.24 -33.71 8.56
C ARG A 241 -14.48 -34.76 9.66
N LEU A 242 -13.78 -35.88 9.62
CA LEU A 242 -14.02 -37.03 10.51
C LEU A 242 -13.11 -37.06 11.74
N ASP A 243 -12.09 -36.20 11.80
CA ASP A 243 -11.02 -36.26 12.80
C ASP A 243 -10.21 -37.56 12.74
N TYR A 244 -9.81 -37.93 11.52
CA TYR A 244 -9.09 -39.17 11.25
C TYR A 244 -7.67 -38.87 10.78
N THR A 245 -6.76 -39.80 11.06
CA THR A 245 -5.35 -39.70 10.66
C THR A 245 -5.14 -40.31 9.27
N VAL A 246 -4.30 -39.69 8.43
CA VAL A 246 -3.95 -40.27 7.13
C VAL A 246 -2.87 -41.34 7.33
N GLU A 247 -3.05 -42.50 6.71
CA GLU A 247 -2.06 -43.59 6.76
C GLU A 247 -0.66 -43.12 6.28
N PRO A 248 0.44 -43.59 6.89
CA PRO A 248 1.80 -43.20 6.51
C PRO A 248 2.15 -43.38 5.01
N GLU A 249 1.76 -44.49 4.38
CA GLU A 249 2.04 -44.73 2.95
C GLU A 249 1.25 -43.78 2.06
N THR A 250 -0.05 -43.62 2.38
CA THR A 250 -0.93 -42.64 1.74
C THR A 250 -0.37 -41.22 1.87
N ALA A 251 0.09 -40.82 3.06
CA ALA A 251 0.70 -39.53 3.32
C ALA A 251 2.01 -39.32 2.53
N LYS A 252 2.85 -40.35 2.40
CA LYS A 252 4.08 -40.30 1.60
C LYS A 252 3.78 -40.08 0.12
N ALA A 253 2.75 -40.74 -0.41
CA ALA A 253 2.32 -40.55 -1.80
C ALA A 253 1.74 -39.14 -2.03
N MET A 254 0.98 -38.58 -1.08
CA MET A 254 0.48 -37.19 -1.16
C MET A 254 1.60 -36.15 -1.22
N GLY A 255 2.71 -36.39 -0.51
CA GLY A 255 3.87 -35.50 -0.48
C GLY A 255 4.83 -35.64 -1.69
N ASN A 256 4.57 -36.58 -2.61
CA ASN A 256 5.44 -36.81 -3.76
C ASN A 256 5.32 -35.67 -4.80
N LEU A 257 6.46 -35.11 -5.23
CA LEU A 257 6.52 -34.01 -6.19
C LEU A 257 5.83 -34.33 -7.54
N GLU A 258 5.95 -35.57 -8.03
CA GLU A 258 5.31 -35.99 -9.28
C GLU A 258 3.78 -35.90 -9.17
N ILE A 259 3.21 -36.34 -8.04
CA ILE A 259 1.76 -36.24 -7.78
C ILE A 259 1.33 -34.79 -7.70
N GLN A 260 2.14 -33.91 -7.09
CA GLN A 260 1.85 -32.49 -7.02
C GLN A 260 1.81 -31.84 -8.41
N ASP A 261 2.73 -32.22 -9.30
CA ASP A 261 2.76 -31.70 -10.67
C ASP A 261 1.60 -32.24 -11.50
N VAL A 262 1.25 -33.52 -11.35
CA VAL A 262 0.06 -34.09 -11.99
C VAL A 262 -1.22 -33.39 -11.48
N LEU A 263 -1.30 -33.04 -10.19
CA LEU A 263 -2.40 -32.26 -9.61
C LEU A 263 -2.51 -30.87 -10.26
N LYS A 264 -1.40 -30.17 -10.51
CA LYS A 264 -1.40 -28.86 -11.19
C LYS A 264 -1.86 -28.94 -12.64
N ILE A 265 -1.52 -30.03 -13.34
CA ILE A 265 -1.74 -30.19 -14.78
C ILE A 265 -3.13 -30.77 -15.09
N LYS A 266 -3.52 -31.89 -14.43
CA LYS A 266 -4.75 -32.62 -14.75
C LYS A 266 -6.02 -32.00 -14.15
N ILE A 267 -5.92 -31.26 -13.04
CA ILE A 267 -7.07 -30.79 -12.28
C ILE A 267 -7.27 -29.28 -12.46
N SER A 268 -8.49 -28.91 -12.89
CA SER A 268 -8.87 -27.50 -13.00
C SER A 268 -8.95 -26.82 -11.63
N ARG A 269 -8.63 -25.53 -11.58
CA ARG A 269 -8.57 -24.76 -10.32
C ARG A 269 -9.93 -24.55 -9.68
N GLU A 270 -11.00 -24.61 -10.46
CA GLU A 270 -12.39 -24.57 -9.96
C GLU A 270 -12.68 -25.78 -9.08
N ARG A 271 -12.20 -26.98 -9.47
CA ARG A 271 -12.39 -28.20 -8.66
C ARG A 271 -11.54 -28.20 -7.40
N VAL A 272 -10.35 -27.61 -7.45
CA VAL A 272 -9.54 -27.34 -6.24
C VAL A 272 -10.30 -26.40 -5.30
N GLY A 273 -10.87 -25.32 -5.83
CA GLY A 273 -11.69 -24.37 -5.08
C GLY A 273 -12.89 -24.99 -4.38
N ILE A 274 -13.63 -25.88 -5.06
CA ILE A 274 -14.79 -26.58 -4.49
C ILE A 274 -14.39 -27.47 -3.30
N GLU A 275 -13.29 -28.22 -3.42
CA GLU A 275 -12.82 -29.07 -2.30
C GLU A 275 -12.28 -28.21 -1.15
N LEU A 276 -11.59 -27.09 -1.45
CA LEU A 276 -11.11 -26.13 -0.45
C LEU A 276 -12.29 -25.47 0.30
N GLU A 277 -13.31 -25.02 -0.41
CA GLU A 277 -14.50 -24.43 0.21
C GLU A 277 -15.18 -25.42 1.16
N LYS A 278 -15.32 -26.68 0.75
CA LYS A 278 -15.93 -27.73 1.58
C LYS A 278 -15.11 -28.07 2.83
N MET A 279 -13.78 -28.05 2.76
CA MET A 279 -12.94 -28.29 3.94
C MET A 279 -12.90 -27.08 4.89
N LEU A 280 -12.94 -25.84 4.36
CA LEU A 280 -12.94 -24.63 5.17
C LEU A 280 -14.30 -24.33 5.83
N LYS A 281 -15.40 -24.80 5.25
CA LYS A 281 -16.73 -24.82 5.88
C LYS A 281 -16.96 -26.06 6.76
N GLY A 282 -16.00 -26.97 6.79
CA GLY A 282 -16.05 -28.20 7.57
C GLY A 282 -15.87 -27.96 9.08
N PRO A 283 -15.98 -29.02 9.90
CA PRO A 283 -15.90 -28.89 11.35
C PRO A 283 -14.50 -28.52 11.86
N ARG A 284 -13.42 -28.94 11.17
CA ARG A 284 -12.04 -28.61 11.56
C ARG A 284 -11.20 -28.08 10.39
N PRO A 285 -11.41 -26.79 10.01
CA PRO A 285 -10.67 -26.15 8.92
C PRO A 285 -9.17 -26.07 9.17
N ARG A 286 -8.76 -25.83 10.43
CA ARG A 286 -7.36 -25.80 10.84
C ARG A 286 -6.62 -27.06 10.41
N MET A 287 -7.10 -28.23 10.82
CA MET A 287 -6.45 -29.50 10.50
C MET A 287 -6.33 -29.68 8.98
N ALA A 288 -7.32 -29.25 8.20
CA ALA A 288 -7.26 -29.35 6.75
C ALA A 288 -6.07 -28.55 6.19
N LEU A 289 -5.87 -27.32 6.69
CA LEU A 289 -4.76 -26.46 6.29
C LEU A 289 -3.41 -27.01 6.78
N GLU A 290 -3.33 -27.50 8.02
CA GLU A 290 -2.13 -28.14 8.54
C GLU A 290 -1.72 -29.37 7.73
N LEU A 291 -2.68 -30.18 7.26
CA LEU A 291 -2.39 -31.32 6.40
C LEU A 291 -1.89 -30.87 5.03
N ILE A 292 -2.47 -29.82 4.44
CA ILE A 292 -1.97 -29.22 3.19
C ILE A 292 -0.51 -28.80 3.35
N ASP A 293 -0.16 -28.14 4.45
CA ASP A 293 1.19 -27.67 4.70
C ASP A 293 2.15 -28.82 5.00
N ARG A 294 1.74 -29.77 5.85
CA ARG A 294 2.53 -30.95 6.24
C ARG A 294 2.90 -31.81 5.04
N PHE A 295 2.02 -31.90 4.04
CA PHE A 295 2.28 -32.64 2.80
C PHE A 295 2.94 -31.77 1.70
N GLY A 296 3.30 -30.52 2.00
CA GLY A 296 3.96 -29.61 1.06
C GLY A 296 3.07 -29.15 -0.09
N LEU A 297 1.75 -29.27 0.05
CA LEU A 297 0.76 -28.97 -1.00
C LEU A 297 0.44 -27.47 -1.11
N TYR A 298 0.92 -26.63 -0.19
CA TYR A 298 0.62 -25.20 -0.18
C TYR A 298 0.96 -24.53 -1.52
N ARG A 299 2.20 -24.74 -2.03
CA ARG A 299 2.64 -24.18 -3.33
C ARG A 299 1.89 -24.75 -4.53
N THR A 300 1.18 -25.85 -4.33
CA THR A 300 0.42 -26.55 -5.37
C THR A 300 -1.02 -26.05 -5.42
N VAL A 301 -1.62 -25.77 -4.25
CA VAL A 301 -2.99 -25.28 -4.10
C VAL A 301 -3.07 -23.75 -4.17
N PHE A 302 -2.19 -23.05 -3.46
CA PHE A 302 -2.20 -21.59 -3.29
C PHE A 302 -1.13 -20.90 -4.15
N THR A 303 -1.18 -21.13 -5.46
CA THR A 303 -0.31 -20.49 -6.44
C THR A 303 -1.12 -20.03 -7.66
N ASP A 304 -0.72 -18.95 -8.31
CA ASP A 304 -1.27 -18.57 -9.61
C ASP A 304 -0.63 -19.47 -10.70
N PRO A 305 -1.39 -20.30 -11.43
CA PRO A 305 -0.85 -21.12 -12.51
C PRO A 305 -0.63 -20.34 -13.82
N SER A 306 -1.19 -19.14 -13.95
CA SER A 306 -1.13 -18.33 -15.18
C SER A 306 0.13 -17.47 -15.28
N ARG A 307 0.83 -17.26 -14.17
CA ARG A 307 2.04 -16.43 -14.12
C ARG A 307 3.00 -16.95 -13.05
N GLU A 308 4.28 -16.73 -13.28
CA GLU A 308 5.28 -16.92 -12.23
C GLU A 308 5.25 -15.72 -11.29
N LEU A 309 5.16 -15.98 -9.98
CA LEU A 309 5.25 -14.96 -8.95
C LEU A 309 6.72 -14.85 -8.51
N LEU A 310 7.27 -13.63 -8.53
CA LEU A 310 8.69 -13.38 -8.22
C LEU A 310 9.06 -13.58 -6.75
N ALA A 311 8.07 -13.59 -5.86
CA ALA A 311 8.25 -13.81 -4.43
C ALA A 311 7.72 -15.18 -4.03
N GLU A 312 8.33 -15.77 -3.02
CA GLU A 312 7.84 -16.98 -2.39
C GLU A 312 6.87 -16.65 -1.23
N PRO A 313 5.90 -17.53 -0.92
CA PRO A 313 5.03 -17.33 0.23
C PRO A 313 5.83 -17.47 1.54
N GLU A 314 5.56 -16.60 2.50
CA GLU A 314 6.16 -16.66 3.83
C GLU A 314 5.50 -17.75 4.67
N THR A 315 6.08 -18.95 4.65
CA THR A 315 5.51 -20.14 5.29
C THR A 315 5.57 -20.08 6.82
N ALA A 316 6.43 -19.22 7.39
CA ALA A 316 6.45 -18.98 8.84
C ALA A 316 5.11 -18.41 9.35
N TYR A 317 4.30 -17.83 8.48
CA TYR A 317 3.03 -17.22 8.82
C TYR A 317 1.89 -18.23 9.04
N PHE A 318 2.04 -19.48 8.58
CA PHE A 318 0.96 -20.48 8.62
C PHE A 318 0.48 -20.77 10.04
N GLN A 319 1.37 -21.26 10.90
CA GLN A 319 1.02 -21.69 12.26
C GLN A 319 0.42 -20.55 13.10
N PRO A 320 1.05 -19.36 13.20
CA PRO A 320 0.46 -18.26 13.97
C PRO A 320 -0.88 -17.78 13.43
N ALA A 321 -1.08 -17.80 12.10
CA ALA A 321 -2.35 -17.43 11.50
C ALA A 321 -3.45 -18.44 11.83
N TYR A 322 -3.17 -19.74 11.71
CA TYR A 322 -4.15 -20.80 11.97
C TYR A 322 -4.50 -20.90 13.46
N ASP A 323 -3.49 -20.84 14.33
CA ASP A 323 -3.66 -20.74 15.79
C ASP A 323 -4.58 -19.60 16.16
N PHE A 324 -4.33 -18.42 15.57
CA PHE A 324 -5.12 -17.26 15.90
C PHE A 324 -6.55 -17.38 15.38
N VAL A 325 -6.77 -17.75 14.12
CA VAL A 325 -8.12 -17.87 13.54
C VAL A 325 -8.93 -18.94 14.28
N GLU A 326 -8.35 -20.09 14.60
CA GLU A 326 -9.01 -21.12 15.41
C GLU A 326 -9.42 -20.58 16.78
N SER A 327 -8.49 -19.95 17.50
CA SER A 327 -8.78 -19.41 18.84
C SER A 327 -9.93 -18.39 18.83
N VAL A 328 -10.05 -17.57 17.77
CA VAL A 328 -11.17 -16.63 17.62
C VAL A 328 -12.48 -17.36 17.27
N VAL A 329 -12.45 -18.34 16.36
CA VAL A 329 -13.64 -19.09 15.92
C VAL A 329 -14.21 -19.96 17.04
N GLU A 330 -13.36 -20.68 17.76
CA GLU A 330 -13.76 -21.51 18.91
C GLU A 330 -14.09 -20.67 20.16
N LYS A 331 -13.78 -19.38 20.14
CA LYS A 331 -13.87 -18.46 21.30
C LYS A 331 -13.04 -18.97 22.49
N ASN A 332 -11.89 -19.58 22.18
CA ASN A 332 -10.97 -20.17 23.14
C ASN A 332 -9.79 -19.22 23.43
N GLY A 333 -9.38 -19.11 24.69
CA GLY A 333 -8.23 -18.31 25.15
C GLY A 333 -8.56 -16.89 25.62
N GLU A 334 -7.53 -16.07 25.88
CA GLU A 334 -7.63 -14.69 26.40
C GLU A 334 -8.05 -13.66 25.32
N ILE A 335 -8.95 -14.02 24.41
CA ILE A 335 -9.42 -13.13 23.34
C ILE A 335 -10.63 -12.33 23.84
N PRO A 336 -10.60 -10.99 23.76
CA PRO A 336 -11.75 -10.18 24.14
C PRO A 336 -12.99 -10.56 23.31
N GLU A 337 -14.09 -10.91 23.99
CA GLU A 337 -15.34 -11.39 23.36
C GLU A 337 -15.88 -10.45 22.27
N THR A 338 -15.59 -9.14 22.39
CA THR A 338 -15.95 -8.13 21.39
C THR A 338 -15.40 -8.43 20.00
N VAL A 339 -14.24 -9.09 19.88
CA VAL A 339 -13.61 -9.41 18.60
C VAL A 339 -14.43 -10.43 17.80
N PRO A 340 -14.64 -11.68 18.29
CA PRO A 340 -15.44 -12.66 17.57
C PRO A 340 -16.89 -12.22 17.38
N VAL A 341 -17.50 -11.59 18.40
CA VAL A 341 -18.91 -11.15 18.32
C VAL A 341 -19.12 -10.05 17.27
N THR A 342 -18.16 -9.14 17.09
CA THR A 342 -18.33 -8.03 16.14
C THR A 342 -17.86 -8.40 14.73
N LEU A 343 -16.80 -9.19 14.60
CA LEU A 343 -16.13 -9.46 13.32
C LEU A 343 -16.53 -10.79 12.66
N LEU A 344 -17.05 -11.78 13.41
CA LEU A 344 -17.35 -13.13 12.93
C LEU A 344 -18.77 -13.57 13.34
N ARG A 345 -19.77 -12.86 12.84
CA ARG A 345 -21.19 -13.01 13.21
C ARG A 345 -21.87 -14.17 12.47
N THR A 346 -21.44 -14.46 11.25
CA THR A 346 -22.08 -15.44 10.37
C THR A 346 -21.09 -16.54 9.97
N GLY A 347 -21.61 -17.70 9.57
CA GLY A 347 -20.78 -18.79 9.02
C GLY A 347 -19.98 -18.36 7.78
N ASP A 348 -20.51 -17.42 6.98
CA ASP A 348 -19.80 -16.84 5.84
C ASP A 348 -18.60 -15.99 6.27
N GLU A 349 -18.73 -15.19 7.35
CA GLU A 349 -17.62 -14.41 7.90
C GLU A 349 -16.53 -15.32 8.50
N GLN A 350 -16.92 -16.44 9.14
CA GLN A 350 -15.98 -17.47 9.62
C GLN A 350 -15.25 -18.17 8.47
N TYR A 351 -15.96 -18.52 7.40
CA TYR A 351 -15.35 -19.06 6.19
C TYR A 351 -14.35 -18.06 5.58
N LEU A 352 -14.73 -16.78 5.48
CA LEU A 352 -13.84 -15.73 4.98
C LEU A 352 -12.59 -15.55 5.86
N ALA A 353 -12.71 -15.68 7.18
CA ALA A 353 -11.57 -15.65 8.09
C ALA A 353 -10.56 -16.76 7.79
N TRP A 354 -11.03 -17.97 7.53
CA TRP A 354 -10.17 -19.08 7.10
C TRP A 354 -9.54 -18.83 5.74
N VAL A 355 -10.29 -18.31 4.77
CA VAL A 355 -9.73 -17.92 3.46
C VAL A 355 -8.67 -16.82 3.61
N CYS A 356 -8.88 -15.86 4.50
CA CYS A 356 -7.88 -14.85 4.81
C CYS A 356 -6.60 -15.50 5.35
N ALA A 357 -6.72 -16.47 6.27
CA ALA A 357 -5.60 -17.23 6.81
C ALA A 357 -4.78 -17.94 5.71
N THR A 358 -5.43 -18.47 4.67
CA THR A 358 -4.72 -19.18 3.60
C THR A 358 -3.87 -18.26 2.72
N VAL A 359 -4.27 -16.99 2.55
CA VAL A 359 -3.59 -16.03 1.66
C VAL A 359 -2.67 -15.04 2.38
N ILE A 360 -2.68 -14.98 3.72
CA ILE A 360 -1.75 -14.18 4.54
C ILE A 360 -0.26 -14.36 4.19
N PRO A 361 0.23 -15.57 3.88
CA PRO A 361 1.61 -15.81 3.46
C PRO A 361 2.03 -15.00 2.22
N TRP A 362 1.06 -14.51 1.45
CA TRP A 362 1.24 -13.66 0.28
C TRP A 362 0.98 -12.17 0.56
N ALA A 363 0.68 -11.77 1.80
CA ALA A 363 0.29 -10.41 2.15
C ALA A 363 1.43 -9.38 1.95
N ASP A 364 2.67 -9.79 2.24
CA ASP A 364 3.88 -8.95 2.11
C ASP A 364 4.55 -9.04 0.73
N ALA A 365 4.03 -9.89 -0.15
CA ALA A 365 4.64 -10.10 -1.45
C ALA A 365 4.53 -8.83 -2.33
N PRO A 366 5.60 -8.44 -3.05
CA PRO A 366 5.58 -7.27 -3.92
C PRO A 366 4.43 -7.32 -4.93
N THR A 367 3.77 -6.18 -5.15
CA THR A 367 2.67 -6.09 -6.11
C THR A 367 3.13 -6.37 -7.53
N VAL A 368 2.30 -7.09 -8.29
CA VAL A 368 2.54 -7.42 -9.69
C VAL A 368 1.95 -6.33 -10.59
N PRO A 369 2.69 -5.82 -11.59
CA PRO A 369 2.15 -4.85 -12.55
C PRO A 369 0.87 -5.34 -13.23
N HIS A 370 -0.09 -4.45 -13.42
CA HIS A 370 -1.32 -4.79 -14.12
C HIS A 370 -1.07 -4.89 -15.63
N PRO A 371 -1.65 -5.86 -16.37
CA PRO A 371 -1.47 -5.97 -17.83
C PRO A 371 -1.88 -4.72 -18.60
N LYS A 372 -2.85 -3.97 -18.06
CA LYS A 372 -3.24 -2.63 -18.52
C LYS A 372 -2.53 -1.59 -17.66
N SER A 373 -1.62 -0.82 -18.25
CA SER A 373 -0.76 0.17 -17.56
C SER A 373 -1.53 1.26 -16.79
N ALA A 374 -2.76 1.57 -17.19
CA ALA A 374 -3.61 2.55 -16.52
C ALA A 374 -4.28 2.05 -15.22
N GLN A 375 -4.19 0.75 -14.91
CA GLN A 375 -4.84 0.15 -13.74
C GLN A 375 -3.85 -0.12 -12.61
N ARG A 376 -4.38 -0.17 -11.37
CA ARG A 376 -3.56 -0.38 -10.18
C ARG A 376 -2.87 -1.76 -10.22
N PRO A 377 -1.63 -1.86 -9.70
CA PRO A 377 -0.95 -3.15 -9.52
C PRO A 377 -1.81 -4.16 -8.76
N LEU A 378 -1.62 -5.44 -9.07
CA LEU A 378 -2.34 -6.55 -8.46
C LEU A 378 -1.56 -7.10 -7.27
N PHE A 379 -2.27 -7.45 -6.20
CA PHE A 379 -1.66 -8.14 -5.05
C PHE A 379 -1.50 -9.64 -5.35
N PRO A 380 -0.35 -10.26 -5.02
CA PRO A 380 -0.17 -11.70 -5.15
C PRO A 380 -1.23 -12.52 -4.40
N ALA A 381 -1.58 -12.15 -3.17
CA ALA A 381 -2.66 -12.79 -2.41
C ALA A 381 -4.01 -12.77 -3.15
N TYR A 382 -4.34 -11.69 -3.84
CA TYR A 382 -5.53 -11.60 -4.68
C TYR A 382 -5.43 -12.51 -5.92
N LEU A 383 -4.27 -12.57 -6.56
CA LEU A 383 -4.04 -13.45 -7.72
C LEU A 383 -4.12 -14.93 -7.33
N VAL A 384 -3.58 -15.30 -6.17
CA VAL A 384 -3.67 -16.66 -5.61
C VAL A 384 -5.12 -17.04 -5.33
N ALA A 385 -5.90 -16.14 -4.73
CA ALA A 385 -7.33 -16.39 -4.54
C ALA A 385 -8.08 -16.55 -5.87
N ARG A 386 -7.84 -15.65 -6.82
CA ARG A 386 -8.58 -15.60 -8.08
C ARG A 386 -8.18 -16.69 -9.07
N GLU A 387 -6.90 -16.99 -9.21
CA GLU A 387 -6.40 -17.93 -10.23
C GLU A 387 -5.99 -19.27 -9.62
N GLY A 388 -5.53 -19.31 -8.37
CA GLY A 388 -5.01 -20.52 -7.75
C GLY A 388 -6.09 -21.52 -7.34
N PHE A 389 -7.09 -21.04 -6.59
CA PHE A 389 -8.25 -21.86 -6.20
C PHE A 389 -9.59 -21.31 -6.69
N LYS A 390 -9.58 -20.36 -7.65
CA LYS A 390 -10.78 -19.81 -8.31
C LYS A 390 -11.87 -19.39 -7.33
N ALA A 391 -11.48 -18.59 -6.33
CA ALA A 391 -12.42 -18.08 -5.34
C ALA A 391 -13.52 -17.22 -5.99
N PRO A 392 -14.73 -17.18 -5.40
CA PRO A 392 -15.78 -16.29 -5.86
C PRO A 392 -15.33 -14.82 -5.88
N ASN A 393 -15.82 -14.01 -6.83
CA ASN A 393 -15.42 -12.60 -6.97
C ASN A 393 -15.54 -11.81 -5.65
N LYS A 394 -16.62 -12.04 -4.89
CA LYS A 394 -16.83 -11.42 -3.57
C LYS A 394 -15.67 -11.69 -2.60
N VAL A 395 -15.11 -12.89 -2.62
CA VAL A 395 -13.96 -13.27 -1.78
C VAL A 395 -12.69 -12.58 -2.27
N CYS A 396 -12.45 -12.57 -3.58
CA CYS A 396 -11.32 -11.89 -4.19
C CYS A 396 -11.33 -10.37 -3.88
N ASP A 397 -12.49 -9.73 -3.98
CA ASP A 397 -12.67 -8.31 -3.69
C ASP A 397 -12.38 -8.00 -2.20
N VAL A 398 -12.78 -8.90 -1.29
CA VAL A 398 -12.46 -8.79 0.14
C VAL A 398 -10.96 -8.84 0.38
N VAL A 399 -10.24 -9.80 -0.22
CA VAL A 399 -8.78 -9.92 -0.08
C VAL A 399 -8.08 -8.66 -0.64
N ALA A 400 -8.48 -8.21 -1.83
CA ALA A 400 -7.92 -7.01 -2.44
C ALA A 400 -8.19 -5.75 -1.59
N ALA A 401 -9.40 -5.58 -1.06
CA ALA A 401 -9.75 -4.45 -0.20
C ALA A 401 -8.99 -4.48 1.12
N SER A 402 -8.82 -5.67 1.72
CA SER A 402 -8.07 -5.85 2.98
C SER A 402 -6.62 -5.38 2.88
N LEU A 403 -6.00 -5.61 1.72
CA LEU A 403 -4.63 -5.18 1.42
C LEU A 403 -4.57 -3.71 1.00
N THR A 404 -5.52 -3.25 0.17
CA THR A 404 -5.59 -1.85 -0.29
C THR A 404 -5.74 -0.88 0.88
N ASN A 405 -6.60 -1.20 1.85
CA ASN A 405 -6.90 -0.35 2.99
C ASN A 405 -6.05 -0.69 4.23
N SER A 406 -5.07 -1.61 4.11
CA SER A 406 -4.33 -2.18 5.25
C SER A 406 -3.67 -1.11 6.13
N GLU A 407 -2.94 -0.17 5.53
CA GLU A 407 -2.20 0.85 6.27
C GLU A 407 -3.16 1.84 6.97
N GLU A 408 -4.24 2.24 6.30
CA GLU A 408 -5.26 3.12 6.87
C GLU A 408 -5.95 2.44 8.07
N ILE A 409 -6.36 1.18 7.94
CA ILE A 409 -7.02 0.41 9.01
C ILE A 409 -6.10 0.32 10.23
N ARG A 410 -4.87 -0.16 10.04
CA ARG A 410 -3.92 -0.35 11.15
C ARG A 410 -3.56 0.97 11.84
N SER A 411 -3.29 2.00 11.04
CA SER A 411 -2.98 3.35 11.56
C SER A 411 -4.15 3.94 12.34
N LEU A 412 -5.37 3.85 11.82
CA LEU A 412 -6.56 4.40 12.47
C LEU A 412 -6.90 3.65 13.77
N ILE A 413 -6.81 2.31 13.78
CA ILE A 413 -7.02 1.50 14.99
C ILE A 413 -5.99 1.83 16.06
N ALA A 414 -4.70 1.92 15.69
CA ALA A 414 -3.63 2.27 16.62
C ALA A 414 -3.81 3.68 17.21
N GLN A 415 -4.17 4.67 16.37
CA GLN A 415 -4.42 6.04 16.81
C GLN A 415 -5.66 6.14 17.70
N CYS A 416 -6.75 5.48 17.32
CA CYS A 416 -7.99 5.44 18.11
C CYS A 416 -7.76 4.79 19.47
N ALA A 417 -7.10 3.62 19.51
CA ALA A 417 -6.76 2.96 20.77
C ALA A 417 -5.85 3.81 21.66
N LYS A 418 -4.88 4.54 21.08
CA LYS A 418 -4.04 5.49 21.81
C LYS A 418 -4.83 6.67 22.37
N GLY A 419 -5.71 7.28 21.57
CA GLY A 419 -6.57 8.38 21.99
C GLY A 419 -7.54 7.97 23.10
N LEU A 420 -8.13 6.78 23.02
CA LEU A 420 -9.01 6.24 24.07
C LEU A 420 -8.26 5.95 25.38
N ARG A 421 -6.99 5.55 25.32
CA ARG A 421 -6.14 5.34 26.52
C ARG A 421 -5.61 6.64 27.12
N ARG A 422 -5.40 7.67 26.28
CA ARG A 422 -4.82 8.96 26.65
C ARG A 422 -5.59 10.12 26.00
N PRO A 423 -6.78 10.48 26.54
CA PRO A 423 -7.63 11.52 25.98
C PRO A 423 -6.91 12.87 25.82
N GLU A 424 -5.95 13.16 26.69
CA GLU A 424 -5.12 14.37 26.66
C GLU A 424 -4.21 14.49 25.43
N THR A 425 -3.99 13.40 24.69
CA THR A 425 -3.16 13.39 23.47
C THR A 425 -3.96 13.60 22.19
N ILE A 426 -5.28 13.71 22.28
CA ILE A 426 -6.17 13.91 21.13
C ILE A 426 -6.00 15.35 20.64
N ASN A 427 -5.57 15.50 19.39
CA ASN A 427 -5.57 16.79 18.72
C ASN A 427 -7.02 17.15 18.31
N PRO A 428 -7.62 18.25 18.79
CA PRO A 428 -8.99 18.62 18.44
C PRO A 428 -9.21 18.82 16.93
N ALA A 429 -8.15 19.12 16.17
CA ALA A 429 -8.23 19.29 14.73
C ALA A 429 -8.18 17.97 13.93
N ASN A 430 -7.75 16.87 14.55
CA ASN A 430 -7.64 15.56 13.90
C ASN A 430 -7.91 14.44 14.91
N ASP A 431 -9.16 14.37 15.37
CA ASP A 431 -9.61 13.40 16.35
C ASP A 431 -9.90 12.04 15.68
N SER A 432 -9.02 11.07 15.92
CA SER A 432 -9.15 9.69 15.44
C SER A 432 -10.18 8.86 16.20
N THR A 433 -10.72 9.38 17.30
CA THR A 433 -11.81 8.77 18.08
C THR A 433 -13.19 9.34 17.72
N ALA A 434 -13.23 10.41 16.92
CA ALA A 434 -14.46 11.09 16.53
C ALA A 434 -15.37 10.21 15.65
N ARG A 435 -16.68 10.40 15.83
CA ARG A 435 -17.74 9.60 15.18
C ARG A 435 -17.73 9.72 13.66
N ASP A 436 -17.47 10.90 13.14
CA ASP A 436 -17.37 11.17 11.70
C ASP A 436 -16.07 10.66 11.10
N THR A 437 -14.92 10.84 11.76
CA THR A 437 -13.65 10.26 11.31
C THR A 437 -13.75 8.74 11.14
N LEU A 438 -14.21 8.05 12.18
CA LEU A 438 -14.39 6.60 12.17
C LEU A 438 -15.49 6.15 11.22
N GLY A 439 -16.63 6.85 11.20
CA GLY A 439 -17.75 6.52 10.33
C GLY A 439 -17.40 6.69 8.85
N MET A 440 -16.69 7.76 8.47
CA MET A 440 -16.24 7.98 7.10
C MET A 440 -15.18 6.94 6.68
N ALA A 441 -14.28 6.53 7.58
CA ALA A 441 -13.34 5.45 7.30
C ALA A 441 -14.05 4.12 7.00
N ILE A 442 -15.01 3.71 7.82
CA ILE A 442 -15.80 2.49 7.59
C ILE A 442 -16.56 2.56 6.27
N ARG A 443 -17.12 3.72 5.89
CA ARG A 443 -17.77 3.90 4.57
C ARG A 443 -16.79 3.75 3.41
N ARG A 444 -15.54 4.21 3.55
CA ARG A 444 -14.49 4.01 2.54
C ARG A 444 -14.11 2.52 2.42
N TRP A 445 -14.03 1.82 3.54
CA TRP A 445 -13.75 0.38 3.56
C TRP A 445 -14.92 -0.45 3.01
N GLY A 446 -16.15 0.07 3.11
CA GLY A 446 -17.35 -0.53 2.52
C GLY A 446 -17.95 -1.65 3.37
N SER A 447 -18.83 -2.45 2.78
CA SER A 447 -19.62 -3.47 3.50
C SER A 447 -18.81 -4.63 4.06
N THR A 448 -17.57 -4.82 3.58
CA THR A 448 -16.68 -5.91 4.01
C THR A 448 -15.66 -5.47 5.06
N TRP A 449 -15.83 -4.26 5.63
CA TRP A 449 -14.87 -3.68 6.58
C TRP A 449 -14.54 -4.59 7.76
N ARG A 450 -15.50 -5.39 8.25
CA ARG A 450 -15.30 -6.33 9.37
C ARG A 450 -14.23 -7.37 9.03
N THR A 451 -14.35 -7.97 7.86
CA THR A 451 -13.37 -8.95 7.36
C THR A 451 -12.02 -8.29 7.08
N GLN A 452 -12.01 -7.05 6.57
CA GLN A 452 -10.77 -6.30 6.36
C GLN A 452 -10.04 -6.00 7.69
N VAL A 453 -10.77 -5.59 8.72
CA VAL A 453 -10.24 -5.38 10.08
C VAL A 453 -9.72 -6.70 10.65
N PHE A 454 -10.47 -7.80 10.48
CA PHE A 454 -10.02 -9.13 10.92
C PHE A 454 -8.74 -9.57 10.20
N PHE A 455 -8.67 -9.43 8.87
CA PHE A 455 -7.47 -9.73 8.07
C PHE A 455 -6.24 -8.99 8.60
N ASN A 456 -6.38 -7.68 8.87
CA ASN A 456 -5.28 -6.86 9.39
C ASN A 456 -4.88 -7.24 10.82
N LEU A 457 -5.83 -7.67 11.66
CA LEU A 457 -5.53 -8.20 12.99
C LEU A 457 -4.71 -9.50 12.90
N VAL A 458 -5.11 -10.45 12.05
CA VAL A 458 -4.35 -11.70 11.86
C VAL A 458 -2.94 -11.38 11.32
N TYR A 459 -2.84 -10.48 10.34
CA TYR A 459 -1.57 -10.04 9.78
C TYR A 459 -0.64 -9.41 10.84
N GLU A 460 -1.14 -8.52 11.71
CA GLU A 460 -0.32 -7.93 12.77
C GLU A 460 0.13 -8.95 13.83
N ILE A 461 -0.70 -9.94 14.13
CA ILE A 461 -0.34 -11.04 15.05
C ILE A 461 0.77 -11.89 14.44
N VAL A 462 0.64 -12.23 13.17
CA VAL A 462 1.62 -13.03 12.43
C VAL A 462 2.97 -12.31 12.31
N LEU A 463 2.97 -10.98 12.09
CA LEU A 463 4.19 -10.18 12.07
C LEU A 463 4.94 -10.16 13.40
N GLY A 464 4.26 -10.41 14.53
CA GLY A 464 4.89 -10.51 15.85
C GLY A 464 5.59 -9.24 16.37
N ARG A 465 5.38 -8.07 15.73
CA ARG A 465 6.07 -6.81 16.12
C ARG A 465 5.55 -6.21 17.42
N VAL A 466 4.30 -6.51 17.77
CA VAL A 466 3.63 -6.04 18.99
C VAL A 466 3.07 -7.27 19.72
N ARG A 467 3.10 -7.25 21.06
CA ARG A 467 2.57 -8.35 21.86
C ARG A 467 1.08 -8.60 21.57
N LYS A 468 0.70 -9.87 21.45
CA LYS A 468 -0.67 -10.30 21.11
C LYS A 468 -1.73 -9.67 22.02
N GLU A 469 -1.47 -9.61 23.33
CA GLU A 469 -2.41 -9.07 24.33
C GLU A 469 -2.63 -7.56 24.14
N GLU A 470 -1.58 -6.85 23.73
CA GLU A 470 -1.65 -5.41 23.49
C GLU A 470 -2.41 -5.08 22.21
N LEU A 471 -2.17 -5.85 21.14
CA LEU A 471 -2.92 -5.76 19.88
C LEU A 471 -4.41 -6.05 20.11
N LEU A 472 -4.72 -7.17 20.76
CA LEU A 472 -6.10 -7.55 21.07
C LEU A 472 -6.81 -6.48 21.90
N ARG A 473 -6.12 -5.89 22.88
CA ARG A 473 -6.67 -4.78 23.67
C ARG A 473 -6.95 -3.55 22.82
N SER A 474 -6.09 -3.21 21.86
CA SER A 474 -6.28 -2.07 20.97
C SER A 474 -7.47 -2.29 20.01
N TYR A 475 -7.54 -3.45 19.37
CA TYR A 475 -8.66 -3.81 18.48
C TYR A 475 -9.98 -3.91 19.26
N ALA A 476 -9.98 -4.53 20.44
CA ALA A 476 -11.17 -4.61 21.28
C ALA A 476 -11.65 -3.22 21.74
N ALA A 477 -10.73 -2.31 22.12
CA ALA A 477 -11.09 -0.94 22.47
C ALA A 477 -11.71 -0.19 21.29
N PHE A 478 -11.13 -0.33 20.10
CA PHE A 478 -11.66 0.23 18.86
C PHE A 478 -13.08 -0.29 18.58
N LEU A 479 -13.29 -1.61 18.55
CA LEU A 479 -14.61 -2.21 18.29
C LEU A 479 -15.64 -1.82 19.35
N THR A 480 -15.26 -1.82 20.63
CA THR A 480 -16.12 -1.35 21.72
C THR A 480 -16.53 0.11 21.52
N HIS A 481 -15.61 0.96 21.08
CA HIS A 481 -15.91 2.36 20.80
C HIS A 481 -16.84 2.53 19.60
N LEU A 482 -16.67 1.76 18.52
CA LEU A 482 -17.61 1.76 17.39
C LEU A 482 -19.03 1.36 17.84
N THR A 483 -19.15 0.37 18.73
CA THR A 483 -20.42 -0.05 19.33
C THR A 483 -21.02 1.05 20.19
N LYS A 484 -20.23 1.70 21.05
CA LYS A 484 -20.68 2.84 21.88
C LYS A 484 -21.18 4.00 21.03
N LEU A 485 -20.50 4.27 19.93
CA LEU A 485 -20.93 5.29 19.01
C LEU A 485 -22.22 4.84 18.29
N ASN A 486 -22.43 3.56 17.99
CA ASN A 486 -23.51 3.09 17.09
C ASN A 486 -23.21 3.47 15.62
N ILE A 487 -22.04 3.04 15.13
CA ILE A 487 -21.57 3.20 13.73
C ILE A 487 -21.10 1.87 13.11
N LEU A 488 -21.51 0.72 13.67
CA LEU A 488 -21.10 -0.59 13.14
C LEU A 488 -21.64 -0.86 11.72
N ASP A 489 -22.80 -0.30 11.38
CA ASP A 489 -23.47 -0.48 10.08
C ASP A 489 -23.56 0.83 9.28
N VAL A 490 -22.57 1.70 9.47
CA VAL A 490 -22.54 3.05 8.89
C VAL A 490 -22.37 3.04 7.36
N ASP A 491 -21.91 1.93 6.79
CA ASP A 491 -21.87 1.68 5.35
C ASP A 491 -23.29 1.64 4.74
N THR A 492 -24.27 1.21 5.52
CA THR A 492 -25.69 1.15 5.09
C THR A 492 -26.44 2.48 5.26
N PHE A 493 -25.83 3.47 5.94
CA PHE A 493 -26.48 4.76 6.20
C PHE A 493 -26.78 5.47 4.89
N ARG A 494 -28.03 5.91 4.76
CA ARG A 494 -28.49 6.72 3.63
C ARG A 494 -28.11 8.19 3.88
N PRO A 495 -27.51 8.87 2.88
CA PRO A 495 -27.28 10.30 2.98
C PRO A 495 -28.58 11.07 3.19
N LEU A 496 -28.54 12.09 4.06
CA LEU A 496 -29.65 13.02 4.28
C LEU A 496 -30.07 13.74 2.98
N LEU A 497 -29.13 13.94 2.05
CA LEU A 497 -29.35 14.61 0.77
C LEU A 497 -28.91 13.73 -0.40
N LYS A 498 -29.72 13.69 -1.46
CA LYS A 498 -29.29 13.17 -2.76
C LYS A 498 -28.50 14.23 -3.52
N GLY A 499 -27.57 13.81 -4.38
CA GLY A 499 -26.75 14.74 -5.16
C GLY A 499 -27.56 15.71 -6.04
N THR A 500 -28.75 15.30 -6.49
CA THR A 500 -29.68 16.18 -7.23
C THR A 500 -30.27 17.30 -6.36
N ASP A 501 -30.55 17.01 -5.10
CA ASP A 501 -31.17 17.94 -4.16
C ASP A 501 -30.11 18.92 -3.65
N LEU A 502 -28.88 18.43 -3.42
CA LEU A 502 -27.71 19.25 -3.11
C LEU A 502 -27.34 20.19 -4.27
N ALA A 503 -27.37 19.70 -5.53
CA ALA A 503 -27.15 20.53 -6.72
C ALA A 503 -28.16 21.67 -6.84
N LYS A 504 -29.45 21.38 -6.58
CA LYS A 504 -30.53 22.37 -6.56
C LYS A 504 -30.33 23.39 -5.44
N ALA A 505 -30.02 22.95 -4.21
CA ALA A 505 -29.81 23.82 -3.06
C ALA A 505 -28.58 24.74 -3.20
N LEU A 506 -27.58 24.30 -3.96
CA LEU A 506 -26.35 25.06 -4.27
C LEU A 506 -26.43 25.83 -5.59
N ASN A 507 -27.55 25.77 -6.31
CA ASN A 507 -27.74 26.38 -7.63
C ASN A 507 -26.61 26.09 -8.64
N THR A 508 -26.10 24.85 -8.67
CA THR A 508 -24.99 24.45 -9.54
C THR A 508 -25.28 23.12 -10.26
N LYS A 509 -24.74 22.94 -11.48
CA LYS A 509 -24.95 21.70 -12.24
C LYS A 509 -24.22 20.52 -11.59
N PRO A 510 -24.81 19.31 -11.56
CA PRO A 510 -24.14 18.11 -11.09
C PRO A 510 -22.82 17.87 -11.84
N GLY A 511 -21.77 17.48 -11.13
CA GLY A 511 -20.44 17.25 -11.69
C GLY A 511 -19.52 16.49 -10.73
N PRO A 512 -18.21 16.36 -11.06
CA PRO A 512 -17.24 15.58 -10.27
C PRO A 512 -17.12 16.00 -8.80
N TRP A 513 -17.33 17.29 -8.50
CA TRP A 513 -17.34 17.86 -7.14
C TRP A 513 -18.42 17.29 -6.22
N MET A 514 -19.43 16.61 -6.78
CA MET A 514 -20.56 16.08 -6.04
C MET A 514 -20.14 15.02 -5.02
N LYS A 515 -19.11 14.23 -5.34
CA LYS A 515 -18.62 13.18 -4.45
C LYS A 515 -18.09 13.80 -3.14
N ASP A 516 -17.19 14.77 -3.25
CA ASP A 516 -16.63 15.47 -2.10
C ASP A 516 -17.71 16.20 -1.29
N ALA A 517 -18.66 16.82 -1.98
CA ALA A 517 -19.75 17.53 -1.32
C ALA A 517 -20.68 16.57 -0.56
N LEU A 518 -20.98 15.40 -1.12
CA LEU A 518 -21.74 14.35 -0.43
C LEU A 518 -20.95 13.75 0.74
N ASP A 519 -19.63 13.59 0.61
CA ASP A 519 -18.78 13.14 1.72
C ASP A 519 -18.76 14.13 2.88
N ILE A 520 -18.79 15.44 2.61
CA ILE A 520 -18.94 16.49 3.64
C ILE A 520 -20.31 16.41 4.32
N VAL A 521 -21.38 16.25 3.55
CA VAL A 521 -22.74 16.06 4.10
C VAL A 521 -22.79 14.82 4.98
N MET A 522 -22.17 13.71 4.54
CA MET A 522 -22.10 12.48 5.33
C MET A 522 -21.29 12.68 6.62
N ALA A 523 -20.14 13.33 6.56
CA ALA A 523 -19.35 13.64 7.76
C ALA A 523 -20.12 14.53 8.74
N TRP A 524 -20.89 15.50 8.23
CA TRP A 524 -21.77 16.32 9.06
C TRP A 524 -22.91 15.51 9.69
N GLN A 525 -23.56 14.63 8.91
CA GLN A 525 -24.62 13.73 9.38
C GLN A 525 -24.10 12.79 10.48
N LEU A 526 -22.86 12.34 10.36
CA LEU A 526 -22.22 11.51 11.38
C LEU A 526 -21.94 12.28 12.67
N ARG A 527 -21.53 13.56 12.59
CA ARG A 527 -21.37 14.44 13.77
C ARG A 527 -22.70 14.75 14.46
N ASN A 528 -23.78 14.84 13.68
CA ASN A 528 -25.10 15.25 14.16
C ASN A 528 -26.13 14.13 13.97
N PRO A 529 -26.04 13.02 14.73
CA PRO A 529 -26.87 11.82 14.49
C PRO A 529 -28.38 12.05 14.69
N ASN A 530 -28.77 13.07 15.47
CA ASN A 530 -30.17 13.39 15.75
C ASN A 530 -30.74 14.47 14.82
N ALA A 531 -29.91 15.08 13.97
CA ALA A 531 -30.36 16.15 13.09
C ALA A 531 -31.03 15.58 11.83
N THR A 532 -32.27 16.00 11.59
CA THR A 532 -33.06 15.58 10.42
C THR A 532 -33.16 16.66 9.34
N ASP A 533 -32.82 17.92 9.68
CA ASP A 533 -32.83 19.04 8.74
C ASP A 533 -31.50 19.11 7.96
N PRO A 534 -31.53 19.08 6.61
CA PRO A 534 -30.33 19.18 5.78
C PRO A 534 -29.73 20.60 5.67
N SER A 535 -30.39 21.64 6.19
CA SER A 535 -30.00 23.05 6.00
C SER A 535 -28.56 23.34 6.46
N ASP A 536 -28.20 22.92 7.66
CA ASP A 536 -26.86 23.10 8.23
C ASP A 536 -25.79 22.29 7.48
N ALA A 537 -26.16 21.13 6.94
CA ALA A 537 -25.27 20.31 6.11
C ALA A 537 -24.96 21.02 4.77
N ILE A 538 -25.95 21.69 4.18
CA ILE A 538 -25.79 22.48 2.96
C ILE A 538 -24.90 23.70 3.25
N GLU A 539 -25.06 24.35 4.40
CA GLU A 539 -24.19 25.44 4.82
C GLU A 539 -22.74 24.99 5.00
N ALA A 540 -22.50 23.82 5.61
CA ALA A 540 -21.15 23.24 5.71
C ALA A 540 -20.50 23.02 4.33
N VAL A 541 -21.27 22.58 3.33
CA VAL A 541 -20.80 22.46 1.94
C VAL A 541 -20.52 23.82 1.31
N LYS A 542 -21.33 24.86 1.58
CA LYS A 542 -21.10 26.23 1.10
C LYS A 542 -19.83 26.83 1.67
N VAL A 543 -19.59 26.66 2.97
CA VAL A 543 -18.36 27.10 3.65
C VAL A 543 -17.13 26.40 3.05
N SER A 544 -17.20 25.08 2.85
CA SER A 544 -16.11 24.33 2.21
C SER A 544 -15.90 24.74 0.75
N ARG A 545 -16.96 25.07 0.00
CA ARG A 545 -16.84 25.60 -1.38
C ARG A 545 -16.26 27.00 -1.45
N GLY A 546 -16.60 27.88 -0.51
CA GLY A 546 -16.02 29.22 -0.40
C GLY A 546 -14.52 29.21 -0.10
N GLN A 547 -14.01 28.11 0.47
CA GLN A 547 -12.58 27.88 0.67
C GLN A 547 -11.89 27.20 -0.55
N LYS A 548 -12.65 26.51 -1.41
CA LYS A 548 -12.13 25.70 -2.53
C LYS A 548 -11.85 26.47 -3.83
N THR A 549 -12.25 27.74 -3.95
CA THR A 549 -12.30 28.40 -5.27
C THR A 549 -10.98 28.89 -5.87
N ASP A 550 -9.84 28.93 -5.16
CA ASP A 550 -8.61 29.53 -5.77
C ASP A 550 -7.27 28.76 -5.70
N SER A 551 -7.14 27.54 -5.14
CA SER A 551 -5.77 26.92 -5.08
C SER A 551 -5.57 25.39 -4.94
N GLU A 552 -6.60 24.54 -4.87
CA GLU A 552 -6.39 23.15 -4.42
C GLU A 552 -5.81 22.15 -5.44
N LEU A 553 -5.95 22.35 -6.77
CA LEU A 553 -5.49 21.34 -7.74
C LEU A 553 -3.95 21.18 -7.75
N PRO A 554 -3.15 22.27 -7.82
CA PRO A 554 -1.69 22.17 -7.71
C PRO A 554 -1.25 21.57 -6.38
N PHE A 555 -1.91 21.96 -5.29
CA PHE A 555 -1.65 21.46 -3.95
C PHE A 555 -1.90 19.94 -3.83
N CYS A 556 -3.02 19.44 -4.32
CA CYS A 556 -3.36 18.02 -4.28
C CYS A 556 -2.40 17.17 -5.11
N LEU A 557 -2.02 17.64 -6.31
CA LEU A 557 -1.05 16.96 -7.17
C LEU A 557 0.35 16.93 -6.55
N ALA A 558 0.83 18.06 -6.04
CA ALA A 558 2.11 18.13 -5.33
C ALA A 558 2.11 17.22 -4.10
N SER A 559 1.02 17.24 -3.32
CA SER A 559 0.86 16.38 -2.14
C SER A 559 0.90 14.90 -2.47
N HIS A 560 0.21 14.49 -3.54
CA HIS A 560 0.15 13.10 -3.98
C HIS A 560 1.53 12.61 -4.48
N PHE A 561 2.22 13.44 -5.27
CA PHE A 561 3.57 13.17 -5.75
C PHE A 561 4.56 12.97 -4.58
N LEU A 562 4.55 13.88 -3.59
CA LEU A 562 5.45 13.80 -2.44
C LEU A 562 5.18 12.57 -1.56
N GLN A 563 3.94 12.09 -1.48
CA GLN A 563 3.60 10.94 -0.62
C GLN A 563 3.86 9.59 -1.29
N LEU A 564 3.55 9.45 -2.59
CA LEU A 564 3.61 8.14 -3.26
C LEU A 564 4.89 7.93 -4.07
N THR A 565 5.48 8.99 -4.62
CA THR A 565 6.60 8.88 -5.57
C THR A 565 7.93 9.11 -4.88
N ILE A 566 8.06 10.18 -4.10
CA ILE A 566 9.33 10.54 -3.46
C ILE A 566 9.89 9.45 -2.52
N PRO A 567 9.13 8.79 -1.63
CA PRO A 567 9.68 7.75 -0.76
C PRO A 567 10.22 6.53 -1.50
N ARG A 568 9.67 6.22 -2.69
CA ARG A 568 10.15 5.12 -3.53
C ARG A 568 11.44 5.50 -4.27
N PHE A 569 11.55 6.76 -4.64
CA PHE A 569 12.68 7.30 -5.40
C PHE A 569 13.87 7.65 -4.51
N PHE A 570 13.58 8.05 -3.26
CA PHE A 570 14.55 8.34 -2.22
C PHE A 570 14.20 7.52 -0.96
N PRO A 571 14.43 6.20 -0.99
CA PRO A 571 14.12 5.35 0.16
C PRO A 571 14.86 5.84 1.39
N GLN A 572 14.11 6.12 2.45
CA GLN A 572 14.67 6.52 3.74
C GLN A 572 15.44 5.33 4.32
N ASN A 573 16.78 5.46 4.33
CA ASN A 573 17.78 4.65 5.03
C ASN A 573 17.36 3.23 5.46
N LYS A 574 17.59 2.23 4.60
CA LYS A 574 18.12 0.97 5.10
C LYS A 574 19.62 1.20 5.38
N PRO A 575 20.15 0.81 6.55
CA PRO A 575 21.59 0.89 6.78
C PRO A 575 22.27 -0.05 5.79
N VAL A 576 22.94 0.53 4.79
CA VAL A 576 23.86 -0.22 3.94
C VAL A 576 25.11 -0.43 4.78
N PRO A 577 25.58 -1.68 4.99
CA PRO A 577 26.69 -1.96 5.92
C PRO A 577 28.00 -1.27 5.55
N ASN A 578 28.13 -0.79 4.30
CA ASN A 578 29.38 -0.28 3.74
C ASN A 578 29.14 1.00 2.92
N ALA A 579 29.74 2.11 3.35
CA ALA A 579 29.62 3.42 2.69
C ALA A 579 30.14 3.40 1.24
N LEU A 580 31.12 2.54 0.95
CA LEU A 580 31.70 2.37 -0.39
C LEU A 580 30.78 1.59 -1.35
N GLU A 581 29.93 0.70 -0.84
CA GLU A 581 28.93 0.00 -1.66
C GLU A 581 27.71 0.88 -1.94
N ALA A 582 27.33 1.72 -0.96
CA ALA A 582 26.27 2.72 -1.13
C ALA A 582 26.61 3.76 -2.21
N SER A 583 27.89 4.17 -2.32
CA SER A 583 28.34 5.12 -3.35
C SER A 583 28.44 4.52 -4.76
N ARG A 584 28.40 3.18 -4.89
CA ARG A 584 28.50 2.44 -6.17
C ARG A 584 27.13 2.12 -6.77
N GLN A 585 26.05 2.24 -6.01
CA GLN A 585 24.71 2.07 -6.57
C GLN A 585 24.35 3.28 -7.42
N PRO A 586 23.87 3.09 -8.67
CA PRO A 586 23.45 4.20 -9.51
C PRO A 586 22.29 4.92 -8.81
N ALA A 587 22.51 6.20 -8.50
CA ALA A 587 21.49 6.99 -7.83
C ALA A 587 20.24 7.10 -8.72
N PRO A 588 19.02 6.85 -8.20
CA PRO A 588 17.80 6.79 -9.02
C PRO A 588 17.53 8.06 -9.85
N TRP A 589 17.93 9.22 -9.32
CA TRP A 589 17.78 10.53 -9.96
C TRP A 589 18.77 10.80 -11.11
N LYS A 590 19.79 9.95 -11.30
CA LYS A 590 20.77 10.05 -12.39
C LYS A 590 20.35 9.30 -13.66
N ASP A 591 19.28 8.51 -13.60
CA ASP A 591 18.72 7.81 -14.76
C ASP A 591 17.95 8.81 -15.64
N ASP A 592 18.29 8.87 -16.93
CA ASP A 592 17.64 9.75 -17.92
C ASP A 592 16.13 9.51 -18.00
N GLY A 593 15.68 8.28 -17.74
CA GLY A 593 14.26 7.95 -17.68
C GLY A 593 13.51 8.66 -16.55
N ASN A 594 14.21 9.17 -15.53
CA ASN A 594 13.61 9.69 -14.30
C ASN A 594 13.85 11.19 -14.04
N GLN A 595 14.39 11.94 -15.01
CA GLN A 595 14.64 13.39 -14.85
C GLN A 595 13.37 14.18 -14.49
N TYR A 596 12.20 13.73 -14.97
CA TYR A 596 10.90 14.33 -14.65
C TYR A 596 10.60 14.38 -13.14
N ALA A 597 11.16 13.48 -12.34
CA ALA A 597 10.93 13.44 -10.90
C ALA A 597 11.53 14.66 -10.19
N LEU A 598 12.65 15.18 -10.69
CA LEU A 598 13.29 16.38 -10.14
C LEU A 598 12.57 17.64 -10.56
N ASP A 599 12.08 17.70 -11.80
CA ASP A 599 11.24 18.80 -12.27
C ASP A 599 9.92 18.87 -11.50
N LEU A 600 9.31 17.72 -11.22
CA LEU A 600 8.11 17.63 -10.38
C LEU A 600 8.40 17.98 -8.92
N LEU A 601 9.57 17.63 -8.38
CA LEU A 601 9.98 18.04 -7.03
C LEU A 601 10.17 19.56 -6.95
N LYS A 602 10.85 20.16 -7.93
CA LYS A 602 11.00 21.61 -8.06
C LYS A 602 9.65 22.31 -8.16
N TRP A 603 8.77 21.81 -9.03
CA TRP A 603 7.42 22.34 -9.17
C TRP A 603 6.61 22.19 -7.88
N SER A 604 6.73 21.06 -7.18
CA SER A 604 6.04 20.81 -5.91
C SER A 604 6.46 21.81 -4.84
N ILE A 605 7.75 22.15 -4.76
CA ILE A 605 8.22 23.18 -3.81
C ILE A 605 7.57 24.54 -4.10
N GLY A 606 7.47 24.92 -5.38
CA GLY A 606 6.83 26.18 -5.78
C GLY A 606 5.29 26.18 -5.71
N ALA A 607 4.66 25.01 -5.73
CA ALA A 607 3.19 24.87 -5.70
C ALA A 607 2.60 24.77 -4.28
N LEU A 608 3.43 24.49 -3.27
CA LEU A 608 2.97 24.33 -1.89
C LEU A 608 3.08 25.66 -1.13
N ASP A 609 2.03 25.99 -0.37
CA ASP A 609 2.09 27.10 0.57
C ASP A 609 2.91 26.73 1.81
N ARG A 610 3.31 27.74 2.59
CA ARG A 610 4.15 27.57 3.77
C ARG A 610 3.64 26.50 4.75
N LYS A 611 2.34 26.50 5.08
CA LYS A 611 1.77 25.51 6.02
C LYS A 611 1.91 24.09 5.48
N SER A 612 1.76 23.93 4.17
CA SER A 612 1.88 22.63 3.52
C SER A 612 3.31 22.14 3.41
N ILE A 613 4.26 23.05 3.18
CA ILE A 613 5.69 22.74 3.24
C ILE A 613 6.07 22.27 4.65
N GLU A 614 5.63 22.98 5.69
CA GLU A 614 5.88 22.59 7.09
C GLU A 614 5.27 21.21 7.40
N ALA A 615 4.07 20.90 6.91
CA ALA A 615 3.42 19.59 7.09
C ALA A 615 4.12 18.44 6.34
N LYS A 616 4.70 18.72 5.17
CA LYS A 616 5.36 17.72 4.30
C LYS A 616 6.88 17.76 4.36
N TRP A 617 7.42 18.42 5.39
CA TRP A 617 8.86 18.62 5.59
C TRP A 617 9.70 17.36 5.46
N HIS A 618 9.23 16.26 6.07
CA HIS A 618 9.86 14.94 6.03
C HIS A 618 9.96 14.29 4.64
N PHE A 619 9.15 14.70 3.67
CA PHE A 619 9.25 14.25 2.28
C PHE A 619 10.16 15.14 1.44
N LEU A 620 10.39 16.40 1.83
CA LEU A 620 11.15 17.36 1.04
C LEU A 620 12.64 17.38 1.40
N VAL A 621 12.96 17.40 2.69
CA VAL A 621 14.33 17.63 3.15
C VAL A 621 15.28 16.45 2.89
N PRO A 622 14.95 15.19 3.25
CA PRO A 622 15.90 14.08 3.06
C PRO A 622 16.32 13.88 1.58
N PRO A 623 15.41 13.94 0.59
CA PRO A 623 15.80 13.89 -0.83
C PRO A 623 16.76 15.02 -1.23
N ILE A 624 16.48 16.25 -0.81
CA ILE A 624 17.31 17.42 -1.15
C ILE A 624 18.71 17.25 -0.57
N LEU A 625 18.83 16.89 0.72
CA LEU A 625 20.13 16.65 1.36
C LEU A 625 20.89 15.52 0.67
N LYS A 626 20.21 14.42 0.30
CA LYS A 626 20.83 13.30 -0.40
C LYS A 626 21.37 13.68 -1.78
N ILE A 627 20.72 14.62 -2.48
CA ILE A 627 21.22 15.17 -3.75
C ILE A 627 22.44 16.07 -3.51
N ILE A 628 22.45 16.85 -2.42
CA ILE A 628 23.60 17.70 -2.05
C ILE A 628 24.82 16.84 -1.67
N ASP A 629 24.61 15.68 -1.06
CA ASP A 629 25.67 14.75 -0.66
C ASP A 629 26.28 13.95 -1.83
N ASP A 630 25.80 14.15 -3.07
CA ASP A 630 26.32 13.47 -4.27
C ASP A 630 27.82 13.77 -4.52
N ILE A 631 28.52 12.90 -5.23
CA ILE A 631 29.95 13.09 -5.55
C ILE A 631 30.12 14.14 -6.65
N ASP A 632 29.19 14.23 -7.60
CA ASP A 632 29.29 15.11 -8.76
C ASP A 632 28.83 16.54 -8.42
N VAL A 633 29.66 17.53 -8.75
CA VAL A 633 29.41 18.95 -8.44
C VAL A 633 28.11 19.48 -9.08
N GLU A 634 27.76 18.98 -10.27
CA GLU A 634 26.48 19.33 -10.91
C GLU A 634 25.27 18.98 -10.04
N TRP A 635 25.28 17.79 -9.43
CA TRP A 635 24.18 17.34 -8.58
C TRP A 635 24.15 18.09 -7.26
N LYS A 636 25.34 18.40 -6.68
CA LYS A 636 25.44 19.29 -5.53
C LYS A 636 24.78 20.65 -5.79
N ALA A 637 25.07 21.26 -6.93
CA ALA A 637 24.49 22.55 -7.32
C ALA A 637 22.97 22.45 -7.48
N LYS A 638 22.44 21.41 -8.12
CA LYS A 638 20.99 21.16 -8.24
C LYS A 638 20.31 20.97 -6.88
N GLY A 639 20.96 20.26 -5.95
CA GLY A 639 20.48 20.11 -4.58
C GLY A 639 20.42 21.44 -3.82
N CYS A 640 21.47 22.26 -3.94
CA CYS A 640 21.53 23.60 -3.34
C CYS A 640 20.44 24.52 -3.91
N HIS A 641 20.20 24.45 -5.22
CA HIS A 641 19.11 25.17 -5.88
C HIS A 641 17.73 24.81 -5.30
N LEU A 642 17.43 23.52 -5.16
CA LEU A 642 16.17 23.03 -4.57
C LEU A 642 16.03 23.47 -3.11
N LEU A 643 17.11 23.41 -2.33
CA LEU A 643 17.10 23.91 -0.95
C LEU A 643 16.85 25.42 -0.89
N GLY A 644 17.49 26.20 -1.76
CA GLY A 644 17.26 27.64 -1.88
C GLY A 644 15.80 27.96 -2.19
N LEU A 645 15.19 27.28 -3.17
CA LEU A 645 13.77 27.42 -3.49
C LEU A 645 12.85 27.06 -2.33
N LEU A 646 13.19 26.01 -1.57
CA LEU A 646 12.43 25.59 -0.39
C LEU A 646 12.46 26.65 0.71
N LEU A 647 13.65 27.19 1.01
CA LEU A 647 13.83 28.25 2.00
C LEU A 647 13.16 29.55 1.57
N GLU A 648 13.20 29.87 0.29
CA GLU A 648 12.52 31.03 -0.28
C GLU A 648 10.99 30.90 -0.19
N SER A 649 10.45 29.71 -0.46
CA SER A 649 9.01 29.44 -0.35
C SER A 649 8.50 29.52 1.09
N LEU A 650 9.35 29.23 2.09
CA LEU A 650 9.04 29.47 3.50
C LEU A 650 9.04 30.96 3.88
N ARG A 651 9.69 31.81 3.07
CA ARG A 651 9.82 33.25 3.29
C ARG A 651 8.64 34.04 2.72
N GLN A 652 8.09 33.63 1.58
CA GLN A 652 7.00 34.34 0.92
C GLN A 652 5.68 34.24 1.71
N ALA A 653 5.09 35.38 2.08
CA ALA A 653 3.74 35.49 2.63
C ALA A 653 2.75 35.92 1.53
N PRO A 654 1.48 35.47 1.54
CA PRO A 654 0.45 36.09 0.71
C PRO A 654 0.14 37.49 1.26
N SER A 655 0.35 38.52 0.43
CA SER A 655 -0.16 39.87 0.66
C SER A 655 -1.60 39.96 0.16
N GLU A 656 -2.57 39.79 1.04
CA GLU A 656 -3.91 40.35 0.82
C GLU A 656 -4.03 41.60 1.70
N ASP A 657 -3.90 42.78 1.09
CA ASP A 657 -4.58 44.00 1.51
C ASP A 657 -4.35 45.15 0.51
N THR A 658 -5.21 45.21 -0.50
CA THR A 658 -5.30 46.32 -1.46
C THR A 658 -6.14 47.45 -0.86
N SER A 659 -5.70 48.09 0.23
CA SER A 659 -6.38 49.32 0.70
C SER A 659 -5.60 50.26 1.64
N SER A 660 -4.31 50.03 1.93
CA SER A 660 -3.58 50.90 2.86
C SER A 660 -2.19 51.30 2.35
N GLN A 661 -2.03 52.57 1.98
CA GLN A 661 -0.73 53.20 1.76
C GLN A 661 0.03 53.31 3.10
N LYS A 662 0.81 52.27 3.45
CA LYS A 662 2.07 52.34 4.21
C LYS A 662 2.61 50.91 4.40
N PRO A 663 3.83 50.58 3.94
CA PRO A 663 4.41 49.27 4.17
C PRO A 663 4.91 49.23 5.63
N ILE A 664 4.09 48.74 6.54
CA ILE A 664 4.56 48.36 7.88
C ILE A 664 5.00 46.91 7.80
N LEU A 665 6.33 46.71 7.70
CA LEU A 665 7.04 45.44 7.87
C LEU A 665 6.85 44.91 9.30
N THR A 666 5.69 44.39 9.65
CA THR A 666 5.50 43.68 10.93
C THR A 666 4.62 42.45 10.76
N ARG A 667 5.26 41.30 10.49
CA ARG A 667 4.87 39.93 10.89
C ARG A 667 6.09 39.03 10.66
N GLY A 668 6.76 38.63 11.74
CA GLY A 668 8.14 38.12 11.75
C GLY A 668 8.39 36.80 11.01
N PRO A 669 9.67 36.47 10.75
CA PRO A 669 10.10 35.25 10.08
C PRO A 669 9.62 33.99 10.82
N SER A 670 9.34 32.93 10.05
CA SER A 670 8.97 31.64 10.63
C SER A 670 10.11 31.10 11.50
N ASN A 671 9.88 30.91 12.79
CA ASN A 671 10.84 30.23 13.65
C ASN A 671 10.79 28.69 13.42
N PHE A 672 10.34 28.22 12.25
CA PHE A 672 10.11 26.79 11.98
C PHE A 672 11.42 26.03 11.76
N VAL A 673 12.29 26.55 10.90
CA VAL A 673 13.59 25.92 10.58
C VAL A 673 14.52 25.88 11.81
N GLN A 674 14.41 26.89 12.68
CA GLN A 674 15.13 26.90 13.95
C GLN A 674 14.51 25.93 14.97
N ARG A 675 13.17 25.93 15.16
CA ARG A 675 12.49 24.97 16.07
C ARG A 675 12.74 23.52 15.72
N THR A 676 12.86 23.20 14.44
CA THR A 676 13.14 21.84 13.95
C THR A 676 14.62 21.47 14.02
N GLY A 677 15.52 22.41 14.36
CA GLY A 677 16.96 22.18 14.44
C GLY A 677 17.69 22.10 13.09
N TYR A 678 16.96 22.13 11.97
CA TYR A 678 17.54 21.98 10.63
C TYR A 678 18.40 23.16 10.18
N HIS A 679 18.28 24.33 10.80
CA HIS A 679 19.18 25.45 10.52
C HIS A 679 20.67 25.08 10.66
N ASN A 680 21.03 24.31 11.70
CA ASN A 680 22.40 23.83 11.89
C ASN A 680 22.76 22.76 10.87
N VAL A 681 21.84 21.83 10.58
CA VAL A 681 22.06 20.79 9.55
C VAL A 681 22.32 21.42 8.19
N PHE A 682 21.51 22.39 7.77
CA PHE A 682 21.70 23.10 6.50
C PHE A 682 23.00 23.89 6.48
N ALA A 683 23.39 24.53 7.58
CA ALA A 683 24.68 25.20 7.69
C ALA A 683 25.85 24.21 7.54
N GLU A 684 25.81 23.08 8.23
CA GLU A 684 26.83 22.02 8.19
C GLU A 684 26.88 21.33 6.82
N THR A 685 25.77 21.28 6.08
CA THR A 685 25.74 20.77 4.71
C THR A 685 26.27 21.79 3.68
N LEU A 686 25.91 23.08 3.81
CA LEU A 686 26.20 24.09 2.79
C LEU A 686 27.58 24.73 2.94
N LEU A 687 28.05 25.04 4.15
CA LEU A 687 29.32 25.76 4.35
C LEU A 687 30.55 24.98 3.82
N PRO A 688 30.67 23.64 4.00
CA PRO A 688 31.78 22.89 3.44
C PRO A 688 31.85 22.90 1.91
N LEU A 689 30.76 23.25 1.21
CA LEU A 689 30.74 23.30 -0.25
C LEU A 689 31.66 24.40 -0.81
N PHE A 690 32.04 25.38 0.01
CA PHE A 690 33.01 26.40 -0.38
C PHE A 690 34.46 25.90 -0.44
N THR A 691 34.75 24.65 -0.02
CA THR A 691 36.06 24.03 -0.23
C THR A 691 36.23 23.46 -1.65
N TYR A 692 35.18 23.44 -2.47
CA TYR A 692 35.24 23.05 -3.88
C TYR A 692 35.78 24.23 -4.69
N ILE A 693 37.10 24.41 -4.60
CA ILE A 693 37.85 25.47 -5.26
C ILE A 693 38.73 24.90 -6.41
N PRO A 694 39.18 25.76 -7.34
CA PRO A 694 39.99 25.42 -8.52
C PRO A 694 41.18 24.49 -8.34
N SER A 695 41.75 24.39 -7.12
CA SER A 695 42.84 23.46 -6.82
C SER A 695 42.44 21.98 -6.92
N LEU A 696 41.16 21.66 -6.75
CA LEU A 696 40.63 20.29 -6.81
C LEU A 696 39.42 20.14 -7.74
N THR A 697 38.70 21.22 -8.03
CA THR A 697 37.46 21.23 -8.82
C THR A 697 37.57 22.26 -9.93
N PRO A 698 37.19 22.01 -11.19
CA PRO A 698 37.28 23.01 -12.25
C PRO A 698 36.62 24.36 -11.88
N GLU A 699 37.17 25.49 -12.36
CA GLU A 699 36.65 26.83 -12.05
C GLU A 699 35.17 26.98 -12.41
N GLN A 700 34.74 26.46 -13.57
CA GLN A 700 33.35 26.55 -14.02
C GLN A 700 32.38 25.81 -13.09
N ASP A 701 32.79 24.63 -12.58
CA ASP A 701 31.98 23.84 -11.66
C ASP A 701 31.91 24.50 -10.27
N SER A 702 33.03 25.07 -9.82
CA SER A 702 33.11 25.85 -8.58
C SER A 702 32.20 27.08 -8.65
N VAL A 703 32.21 27.82 -9.78
CA VAL A 703 31.33 28.97 -10.03
C VAL A 703 29.86 28.55 -10.01
N ARG A 704 29.52 27.46 -10.72
CA ARG A 704 28.14 26.92 -10.75
C ARG A 704 27.65 26.54 -9.36
N LEU A 705 28.51 25.95 -8.53
CA LEU A 705 28.18 25.58 -7.17
C LEU A 705 27.97 26.83 -6.28
N PHE A 706 28.90 27.77 -6.30
CA PHE A 706 28.84 28.98 -5.48
C PHE A 706 27.60 29.82 -5.81
N HIS A 707 27.25 29.91 -7.10
CA HIS A 707 26.04 30.60 -7.56
C HIS A 707 24.74 30.05 -6.94
N GLU A 708 24.69 28.77 -6.60
CA GLU A 708 23.51 28.16 -5.95
C GLU A 708 23.61 28.12 -4.42
N VAL A 709 24.82 27.98 -3.87
CA VAL A 709 25.06 27.89 -2.41
C VAL A 709 24.84 29.23 -1.71
N PHE A 710 25.32 30.35 -2.28
CA PHE A 710 25.17 31.66 -1.66
C PHE A 710 23.71 32.09 -1.49
N PRO A 711 22.83 32.02 -2.52
CA PRO A 711 21.41 32.32 -2.32
C PRO A 711 20.73 31.45 -1.27
N ALA A 712 21.06 30.16 -1.20
CA ALA A 712 20.51 29.25 -0.19
C ALA A 712 20.92 29.68 1.24
N LEU A 713 22.18 30.06 1.44
CA LEU A 713 22.68 30.58 2.73
C LEU A 713 22.07 31.93 3.09
N THR A 714 21.90 32.82 2.11
CA THR A 714 21.22 34.11 2.31
C THR A 714 19.76 33.88 2.74
N SER A 715 19.00 33.04 2.04
CA SER A 715 17.63 32.70 2.41
C SER A 715 17.54 32.01 3.78
N LEU A 716 18.52 31.16 4.13
CA LEU A 716 18.62 30.58 5.47
C LEU A 716 18.85 31.66 6.54
N SER A 717 19.77 32.60 6.30
CA SER A 717 20.08 33.68 7.24
C SER A 717 18.87 34.56 7.52
N LEU A 718 18.03 34.81 6.50
CA LEU A 718 16.84 35.64 6.61
C LEU A 718 15.69 34.97 7.36
N LEU A 719 15.71 33.64 7.50
CA LEU A 719 14.78 32.89 8.33
C LEU A 719 15.20 32.84 9.81
N LEU A 720 16.45 33.23 10.14
CA LEU A 720 16.92 33.30 11.52
C LEU A 720 16.46 34.59 12.21
N PRO A 721 16.11 34.53 13.50
CA PRO A 721 15.57 35.68 14.22
C PRO A 721 16.61 36.80 14.44
N THR A 722 16.14 38.05 14.43
CA THR A 722 16.89 39.25 14.80
C THR A 722 16.42 39.83 16.11
N ASN A 723 17.35 40.28 16.96
CA ASN A 723 16.99 40.96 18.20
C ASN A 723 16.86 42.48 17.96
N THR A 724 15.74 42.91 17.37
CA THR A 724 15.48 44.34 17.07
C THR A 724 14.40 45.00 17.94
N ASN A 725 13.77 44.28 18.87
CA ASN A 725 12.85 44.91 19.84
C ASN A 725 13.63 45.45 21.06
N GLN A 726 14.35 46.56 20.84
CA GLN A 726 14.73 47.45 21.93
C GLN A 726 13.49 48.20 22.44
N THR A 727 12.78 47.63 23.41
CA THR A 727 12.02 48.45 24.38
C THR A 727 12.32 48.10 25.84
N ASP A 728 12.83 46.91 26.16
CA ASP A 728 13.17 46.57 27.54
C ASP A 728 14.68 46.38 27.73
N ARG A 729 15.38 47.51 27.89
CA ARG A 729 16.72 47.54 28.46
C ARG A 729 16.61 47.40 29.98
N ARG A 730 16.63 46.18 30.47
CA ARG A 730 17.18 45.73 31.76
C ARG A 730 16.93 44.22 31.82
N GLU A 731 17.98 43.44 32.05
CA GLU A 731 17.93 41.98 32.22
C GLU A 731 18.00 41.13 30.93
N ALA A 732 19.13 41.20 30.22
CA ALA A 732 19.62 40.04 29.48
C ALA A 732 21.12 39.92 29.73
N TYR A 733 21.47 39.08 30.70
CA TYR A 733 22.85 38.67 30.96
C TYR A 733 23.45 38.05 29.70
N ALA A 734 24.72 38.35 29.48
CA ALA A 734 25.54 37.91 28.37
C ALA A 734 25.63 36.38 28.27
N SER A 735 24.92 35.77 27.31
CA SER A 735 25.32 34.45 26.76
C SER A 735 24.70 34.05 25.41
N ASP A 736 23.71 34.77 24.86
CA ASP A 736 23.09 34.40 23.58
C ASP A 736 23.07 35.57 22.59
N SER A 737 24.25 35.90 22.08
CA SER A 737 24.45 36.87 20.99
C SER A 737 23.71 36.45 19.72
N ASP A 738 23.08 37.41 19.05
CA ASP A 738 22.35 37.32 17.77
C ASP A 738 22.75 36.12 16.87
N ILE A 739 21.90 35.09 16.83
CA ILE A 739 22.14 33.82 16.09
C ILE A 739 22.32 34.11 14.60
N ARG A 740 21.59 35.08 14.05
CA ARG A 740 21.71 35.46 12.64
C ARG A 740 23.06 36.09 12.36
N ASN A 741 23.51 37.03 13.18
CA ASN A 741 24.80 37.67 12.97
C ASN A 741 25.97 36.70 13.15
N ARG A 742 25.90 35.77 14.13
CA ARG A 742 26.89 34.68 14.26
C ARG A 742 26.93 33.78 13.04
N PHE A 743 25.78 33.51 12.43
CA PHE A 743 25.70 32.73 11.20
C PHE A 743 26.29 33.49 10.01
N LEU A 744 25.94 34.77 9.82
CA LEU A 744 26.52 35.63 8.78
C LEU A 744 28.04 35.79 8.95
N ASP A 745 28.55 35.84 10.19
CA ASP A 745 29.99 35.83 10.48
C ASP A 745 30.67 34.55 9.97
N LYS A 746 29.99 33.40 10.05
CA LYS A 746 30.50 32.14 9.48
C LYS A 746 30.43 32.17 7.96
N VAL A 747 29.31 32.61 7.37
CA VAL A 747 29.16 32.70 5.91
C VAL A 747 30.22 33.62 5.30
N LEU A 748 30.50 34.78 5.91
CA LEU A 748 31.54 35.69 5.43
C LEU A 748 32.94 35.06 5.53
N ARG A 749 33.28 34.45 6.67
CA ARG A 749 34.62 33.87 6.90
C ARG A 749 34.86 32.61 6.08
N GLU A 750 33.93 31.67 6.12
CA GLU A 750 34.08 30.35 5.48
C GLU A 750 33.66 30.35 4.01
N GLY A 751 32.72 31.22 3.61
CA GLY A 751 32.19 31.26 2.25
C GLY A 751 32.83 32.30 1.33
N ILE A 752 33.36 33.40 1.86
CA ILE A 752 33.99 34.45 1.04
C ILE A 752 35.48 34.55 1.33
N LEU A 753 35.87 34.85 2.57
CA LEU A 753 37.25 35.14 2.92
C LEU A 753 38.14 33.90 2.75
N SER A 754 37.71 32.74 3.25
CA SER A 754 38.48 31.50 3.17
C SER A 754 38.75 31.06 1.72
N PRO A 755 37.75 30.94 0.81
CA PRO A 755 38.02 30.58 -0.57
C PRO A 755 38.96 31.56 -1.28
N LEU A 756 38.74 32.88 -1.10
CA LEU A 756 39.57 33.90 -1.72
C LEU A 756 41.02 33.90 -1.19
N ALA A 757 41.22 33.58 0.10
CA ALA A 757 42.55 33.46 0.69
C ALA A 757 43.34 32.23 0.18
N HIS A 758 42.65 31.19 -0.32
CA HIS A 758 43.30 30.03 -0.92
C HIS A 758 43.73 30.27 -2.38
N PHE A 759 43.24 31.34 -3.01
CA PHE A 759 43.68 31.70 -4.35
C PHE A 759 45.08 32.33 -4.26
N PRO A 760 46.03 31.96 -5.14
CA PRO A 760 47.35 32.59 -5.15
C PRO A 760 47.28 34.12 -5.24
N THR A 761 46.33 34.61 -6.03
CA THR A 761 45.81 35.98 -5.99
C THR A 761 44.31 35.92 -6.28
N PRO A 762 43.49 36.87 -5.81
CA PRO A 762 42.06 36.94 -6.17
C PRO A 762 41.81 37.02 -7.69
N TRP A 763 42.83 37.42 -8.47
CA TRP A 763 42.80 37.50 -9.93
C TRP A 763 43.01 36.14 -10.64
N THR A 764 43.54 35.14 -9.95
CA THR A 764 43.87 33.84 -10.56
C THR A 764 42.62 33.11 -11.10
N TYR A 765 41.48 33.30 -10.44
CA TYR A 765 40.19 32.71 -10.82
C TYR A 765 39.10 33.80 -10.83
N PRO A 766 39.12 34.69 -11.84
CA PRO A 766 38.40 35.95 -11.77
C PRO A 766 36.88 35.76 -11.82
N LYS A 767 36.37 34.67 -12.44
CA LYS A 767 34.94 34.38 -12.46
C LYS A 767 34.43 33.98 -11.08
N LEU A 768 35.18 33.12 -10.39
CA LEU A 768 34.84 32.65 -9.04
C LEU A 768 34.98 33.78 -8.00
N ALA A 769 36.01 34.61 -8.13
CA ALA A 769 36.16 35.80 -7.30
C ALA A 769 35.01 36.79 -7.52
N THR A 770 34.58 37.00 -8.78
CA THR A 770 33.41 37.84 -9.10
C THR A 770 32.14 37.34 -8.41
N THR A 771 31.84 36.03 -8.52
CA THR A 771 30.67 35.43 -7.85
C THR A 771 30.74 35.55 -6.34
N SER A 772 31.92 35.39 -5.73
CA SER A 772 32.06 35.51 -4.27
C SER A 772 31.83 36.96 -3.81
N LEU A 773 32.37 37.94 -4.53
CA LEU A 773 32.22 39.36 -4.20
C LEU A 773 30.82 39.93 -4.51
N SER A 774 30.11 39.39 -5.50
CA SER A 774 28.72 39.83 -5.75
C SER A 774 27.83 39.55 -4.54
N HIS A 775 28.03 38.42 -3.86
CA HIS A 775 27.29 38.07 -2.64
C HIS A 775 27.81 38.74 -1.36
N LEU A 776 29.07 39.23 -1.36
CA LEU A 776 29.60 40.04 -0.25
C LEU A 776 28.71 41.26 0.01
N THR A 777 28.25 41.91 -1.05
CA THR A 777 27.36 43.08 -0.99
C THR A 777 26.09 42.79 -0.18
N ASP A 778 25.42 41.67 -0.48
CA ASP A 778 24.18 41.24 0.17
C ASP A 778 24.41 40.87 1.65
N ILE A 779 25.50 40.14 1.93
CA ILE A 779 25.87 39.71 3.28
C ILE A 779 26.16 40.94 4.16
N LEU A 780 26.97 41.88 3.68
CA LEU A 780 27.26 43.12 4.41
C LEU A 780 25.98 43.94 4.66
N GLY A 781 25.08 44.01 3.68
CA GLY A 781 23.77 44.65 3.82
C GLY A 781 22.90 43.99 4.89
N HIS A 782 22.90 42.66 4.99
CA HIS A 782 22.15 41.94 6.03
C HIS A 782 22.80 42.03 7.43
N MET A 783 24.12 42.19 7.50
CA MET A 783 24.85 42.41 8.75
C MET A 783 24.69 43.85 9.28
N GLY A 784 24.56 44.84 8.39
CA GLY A 784 24.49 46.25 8.77
C GLY A 784 25.74 46.70 9.53
N ILE A 785 25.57 47.45 10.63
CA ILE A 785 26.68 48.00 11.44
C ILE A 785 27.60 46.89 12.00
N GLU A 786 27.11 45.67 12.20
CA GLU A 786 27.93 44.54 12.68
C GLU A 786 29.00 44.10 11.67
N SER A 787 28.94 44.58 10.42
CA SER A 787 29.99 44.37 9.42
C SER A 787 31.32 45.06 9.76
N VAL A 788 31.31 46.09 10.63
CA VAL A 788 32.49 46.87 11.02
C VAL A 788 33.64 46.00 11.53
N LYS A 789 33.35 44.91 12.24
CA LYS A 789 34.37 44.01 12.81
C LYS A 789 35.17 43.23 11.75
N HIS A 790 34.65 43.14 10.53
CA HIS A 790 35.28 42.43 9.41
C HIS A 790 36.02 43.37 8.46
N LEU A 791 35.99 44.69 8.68
CA LEU A 791 36.78 45.64 7.89
C LEU A 791 38.27 45.29 7.78
N PRO A 792 38.95 44.83 8.86
CA PRO A 792 40.37 44.49 8.77
C PRO A 792 40.69 43.37 7.77
N ASP A 793 39.73 42.48 7.50
CA ASP A 793 39.90 41.36 6.57
C ASP A 793 39.36 41.70 5.16
N VAL A 794 38.24 42.42 5.09
CA VAL A 794 37.57 42.78 3.82
C VAL A 794 38.32 43.89 3.08
N MET A 795 38.80 44.91 3.78
CA MET A 795 39.42 46.07 3.14
C MET A 795 40.72 45.75 2.38
N PRO A 796 41.67 45.00 2.96
CA PRO A 796 42.88 44.61 2.22
C PRO A 796 42.55 43.79 0.97
N LEU A 797 41.57 42.89 1.05
CA LEU A 797 41.13 42.08 -0.09
C LEU A 797 40.60 42.94 -1.25
N LEU A 798 39.68 43.87 -0.98
CA LEU A 798 39.13 44.76 -2.00
C LEU A 798 40.22 45.69 -2.58
N SER A 799 41.11 46.19 -1.71
CA SER A 799 42.23 47.05 -2.09
C SER A 799 43.20 46.35 -3.05
N VAL A 800 43.58 45.09 -2.76
CA VAL A 800 44.46 44.29 -3.63
C VAL A 800 43.87 44.12 -5.03
N ILE A 801 42.56 43.90 -5.13
CA ILE A 801 41.89 43.71 -6.43
C ILE A 801 41.87 45.01 -7.24
N LEU A 802 41.54 46.14 -6.61
CA LEU A 802 41.58 47.46 -7.28
C LEU A 802 43.01 47.83 -7.72
N GLN A 803 44.02 47.37 -7.01
CA GLN A 803 45.43 47.63 -7.30
C GLN A 803 46.07 46.64 -8.30
N GLU A 804 45.34 45.66 -8.84
CA GLU A 804 45.89 44.67 -9.78
C GLU A 804 46.20 45.26 -11.19
N PRO A 805 47.45 45.25 -11.67
CA PRO A 805 47.84 45.86 -12.94
C PRO A 805 47.01 45.43 -14.16
N PHE A 806 46.55 44.17 -14.18
CA PHE A 806 45.80 43.60 -15.30
C PHE A 806 44.29 43.55 -15.07
N ALA A 807 43.76 44.28 -14.08
CA ALA A 807 42.38 44.15 -13.63
C ALA A 807 41.31 44.46 -14.69
N LEU A 808 41.66 45.18 -15.77
CA LEU A 808 40.74 45.45 -16.87
C LEU A 808 40.50 44.23 -17.78
N GLY A 809 41.30 43.17 -17.68
CA GLY A 809 41.09 41.92 -18.41
C GLY A 809 39.83 41.14 -18.00
N HIS A 810 39.24 41.48 -16.86
CA HIS A 810 37.98 40.91 -16.36
C HIS A 810 37.19 41.96 -15.56
N GLN A 811 36.53 42.85 -16.29
CA GLN A 811 35.75 43.97 -15.74
C GLN A 811 34.66 43.58 -14.71
N PRO A 812 33.96 42.43 -14.81
CA PRO A 812 32.97 42.03 -13.81
C PRO A 812 33.52 41.94 -12.38
N LEU A 813 34.79 41.56 -12.23
CA LEU A 813 35.45 41.48 -10.92
C LEU A 813 35.66 42.88 -10.34
N LEU A 814 36.11 43.83 -11.16
CA LEU A 814 36.25 45.23 -10.76
C LEU A 814 34.91 45.85 -10.36
N LEU A 815 33.87 45.67 -11.17
CA LEU A 815 32.53 46.18 -10.87
C LEU A 815 31.97 45.59 -9.57
N SER A 816 32.16 44.29 -9.34
CA SER A 816 31.73 43.64 -8.09
C SER A 816 32.53 44.12 -6.88
N THR A 817 33.83 44.40 -7.06
CA THR A 817 34.70 44.97 -6.02
C THR A 817 34.28 46.39 -5.65
N LEU A 818 33.95 47.22 -6.64
CA LEU A 818 33.46 48.59 -6.41
C LEU A 818 32.10 48.58 -5.69
N ARG A 819 31.16 47.71 -6.10
CA ARG A 819 29.87 47.54 -5.41
C ARG A 819 30.03 47.02 -3.98
N ALA A 820 30.95 46.10 -3.76
CA ALA A 820 31.29 45.65 -2.41
C ALA A 820 31.86 46.80 -1.56
N LEU A 821 32.72 47.65 -2.15
CA LEU A 821 33.25 48.84 -1.48
C LEU A 821 32.14 49.84 -1.11
N GLN A 822 31.18 50.06 -2.01
CA GLN A 822 29.98 50.85 -1.73
C GLN A 822 29.14 50.25 -0.60
N SER A 823 28.97 48.92 -0.56
CA SER A 823 28.25 48.25 0.54
C SER A 823 28.99 48.37 1.86
N VAL A 824 30.33 48.29 1.87
CA VAL A 824 31.16 48.60 3.04
C VAL A 824 30.90 50.03 3.50
N MET A 825 30.88 51.00 2.58
CA MET A 825 30.58 52.39 2.91
C MET A 825 29.15 52.58 3.42
N ALA A 826 28.15 51.88 2.89
CA ALA A 826 26.78 51.98 3.36
C ALA A 826 26.59 51.44 4.78
N ASN A 827 27.23 50.32 5.10
CA ASN A 827 26.96 49.55 6.32
C ASN A 827 27.97 49.81 7.45
N ALA A 828 29.20 50.19 7.12
CA ALA A 828 30.31 50.36 8.06
C ALA A 828 30.87 51.79 8.09
N TRP A 829 30.13 52.78 7.59
CA TRP A 829 30.53 54.20 7.52
C TRP A 829 31.22 54.76 8.77
N PRO A 830 30.85 54.42 10.03
CA PRO A 830 31.47 55.04 11.21
C PRO A 830 32.96 54.70 11.38
N ARG A 831 33.46 53.64 10.73
CA ARG A 831 34.86 53.20 10.82
C ARG A 831 35.59 53.21 9.48
N VAL A 832 34.92 53.58 8.39
CA VAL A 832 35.51 53.68 7.04
C VAL A 832 36.63 54.72 6.97
N ALA A 833 36.56 55.79 7.76
CA ALA A 833 37.57 56.86 7.76
C ALA A 833 39.01 56.36 8.02
N GLY A 834 39.16 55.23 8.75
CA GLY A 834 40.47 54.60 8.99
C GLY A 834 41.10 53.95 7.75
N TYR A 835 40.30 53.65 6.71
CA TYR A 835 40.72 52.98 5.48
C TYR A 835 40.67 53.89 4.25
N ARG A 836 40.34 55.19 4.41
CA ARG A 836 40.15 56.16 3.32
C ARG A 836 41.35 56.24 2.36
N GLY A 837 42.58 56.14 2.88
CA GLY A 837 43.80 56.23 2.08
C GLY A 837 43.97 55.03 1.14
N GLU A 838 43.69 53.82 1.63
CA GLU A 838 43.72 52.59 0.82
C GLU A 838 42.63 52.60 -0.25
N MET A 839 41.42 53.06 0.10
CA MET A 839 40.30 53.20 -0.83
C MET A 839 40.64 54.21 -1.94
N MET A 840 41.13 55.39 -1.57
CA MET A 840 41.49 56.44 -2.52
C MET A 840 42.62 55.97 -3.45
N MET A 841 43.65 55.32 -2.93
CA MET A 841 44.72 54.75 -3.74
C MET A 841 44.20 53.72 -4.76
N GLY A 842 43.36 52.78 -4.33
CA GLY A 842 42.76 51.77 -5.21
C GLY A 842 41.89 52.40 -6.31
N LEU A 843 41.05 53.37 -5.98
CA LEU A 843 40.19 54.08 -6.94
C LEU A 843 41.01 54.89 -7.97
N CYS A 844 42.04 55.63 -7.53
CA CYS A 844 42.89 56.39 -8.43
C CYS A 844 43.68 55.49 -9.38
N LEU A 845 44.26 54.40 -8.89
CA LEU A 845 44.98 53.44 -9.73
C LEU A 845 44.06 52.74 -10.74
N CYS A 846 42.86 52.36 -10.32
CA CYS A 846 41.85 51.79 -11.22
C CYS A 846 41.46 52.80 -12.30
N TRP A 847 41.18 54.05 -11.93
CA TRP A 847 40.86 55.12 -12.88
C TRP A 847 41.98 55.40 -13.86
N GLY A 848 43.23 55.50 -13.38
CA GLY A 848 44.41 55.74 -14.22
C GLY A 848 44.55 54.68 -15.31
N ARG A 849 44.35 53.41 -14.96
CA ARG A 849 44.34 52.29 -15.93
C ARG A 849 43.20 52.42 -16.93
N CYS A 850 42.00 52.79 -16.48
CA CYS A 850 40.87 53.01 -17.37
C CYS A 850 41.18 54.08 -18.44
N VAL A 851 41.79 55.20 -18.02
CA VAL A 851 42.21 56.29 -18.92
C VAL A 851 43.30 55.83 -19.89
N GLU A 852 44.27 55.02 -19.44
CA GLU A 852 45.29 54.44 -20.31
C GLU A 852 44.72 53.51 -21.38
N GLU A 853 43.76 52.65 -21.04
CA GLU A 853 43.07 51.80 -22.01
C GLU A 853 42.16 52.59 -22.96
N GLN A 854 41.51 53.66 -22.47
CA GLN A 854 40.70 54.55 -23.31
C GLN A 854 41.55 55.24 -24.39
N LYS A 855 42.82 55.58 -24.08
CA LYS A 855 43.80 56.13 -25.03
C LYS A 855 44.22 55.12 -26.10
N LYS A 856 44.13 53.82 -25.82
CA LYS A 856 44.43 52.73 -26.78
C LYS A 856 43.28 52.44 -27.77
N GLY A 857 42.14 53.14 -27.66
CA GLY A 857 41.03 53.06 -28.62
C GLY A 857 39.86 52.16 -28.21
N VAL A 858 39.90 51.54 -27.02
CA VAL A 858 38.86 50.63 -26.51
C VAL A 858 37.82 51.40 -25.67
N LYS A 859 37.20 52.44 -26.24
CA LYS A 859 36.37 53.40 -25.48
C LYS A 859 35.12 52.81 -24.81
N ARG A 860 34.46 51.83 -25.45
CA ARG A 860 33.15 51.32 -25.01
C ARG A 860 33.22 50.31 -23.87
N GLU A 861 34.33 49.62 -23.69
CA GLU A 861 34.43 48.53 -22.71
C GLU A 861 34.72 49.06 -21.30
N VAL A 862 35.33 50.24 -21.16
CA VAL A 862 35.82 50.74 -19.87
C VAL A 862 34.88 51.78 -19.22
N GLU A 863 33.92 52.31 -19.99
CA GLU A 863 33.00 53.38 -19.57
C GLU A 863 32.17 53.00 -18.34
N GLU A 864 31.63 51.77 -18.28
CA GLU A 864 30.87 51.26 -17.14
C GLU A 864 31.72 51.22 -15.85
N VAL A 865 32.98 50.79 -15.96
CA VAL A 865 33.91 50.76 -14.82
C VAL A 865 34.24 52.17 -14.35
N MET A 866 34.46 53.10 -15.28
CA MET A 866 34.73 54.52 -14.97
C MET A 866 33.54 55.17 -14.25
N ASP A 867 32.32 54.96 -14.73
CA ASP A 867 31.12 55.48 -14.07
C ASP A 867 30.95 54.91 -12.66
N GLN A 868 31.18 53.60 -12.48
CA GLN A 868 31.11 52.99 -11.17
C GLN A 868 32.20 53.51 -10.21
N VAL A 869 33.41 53.80 -10.69
CA VAL A 869 34.48 54.43 -9.90
C VAL A 869 34.09 55.84 -9.45
N ARG A 870 33.46 56.63 -10.33
CA ARG A 870 32.95 57.98 -9.98
C ARG A 870 31.92 57.92 -8.86
N GLU A 871 30.92 57.05 -9.00
CA GLU A 871 29.89 56.87 -7.97
C GLU A 871 30.48 56.42 -6.63
N THR A 872 31.43 55.49 -6.67
CA THR A 872 32.12 54.99 -5.47
C THR A 872 32.93 56.08 -4.78
N PHE A 873 33.62 56.93 -5.56
CA PHE A 873 34.34 58.08 -5.00
C PHE A 873 33.39 59.13 -4.41
N ALA A 874 32.30 59.46 -5.10
CA ALA A 874 31.30 60.40 -4.59
C ALA A 874 30.70 59.92 -3.26
N MET A 875 30.47 58.61 -3.12
CA MET A 875 30.04 58.01 -1.87
C MET A 875 31.11 58.11 -0.77
N LEU A 876 32.38 57.86 -1.08
CA LEU A 876 33.49 58.02 -0.15
C LEU A 876 33.60 59.47 0.34
N ASP A 877 33.52 60.43 -0.59
CA ASP A 877 33.58 61.86 -0.28
C ASP A 877 32.42 62.28 0.63
N ALA A 878 31.20 61.81 0.35
CA ALA A 878 30.03 62.06 1.20
C ALA A 878 30.20 61.46 2.61
N VAL A 879 30.72 60.23 2.73
CA VAL A 879 30.99 59.59 4.02
C VAL A 879 32.03 60.38 4.82
N MET A 880 33.10 60.86 4.19
CA MET A 880 34.13 61.67 4.85
C MET A 880 33.59 63.02 5.32
N HIS A 881 32.73 63.68 4.53
CA HIS A 881 32.07 64.93 4.94
C HIS A 881 31.03 64.76 6.04
N ALA A 882 30.45 63.55 6.17
CA ALA A 882 29.50 63.22 7.22
C ALA A 882 30.15 62.88 8.57
N THR A 883 31.49 62.77 8.64
CA THR A 883 32.20 62.54 9.91
C THR A 883 32.18 63.78 10.81
N GLU A 884 31.93 63.60 12.11
CA GLU A 884 31.83 64.70 13.09
C GLU A 884 33.19 65.31 13.50
N GLU A 885 34.31 64.69 13.09
CA GLU A 885 35.66 65.13 13.45
C GLU A 885 36.24 66.10 12.40
N ASP A 886 36.30 67.40 12.76
CA ASP A 886 36.81 68.45 11.87
C ASP A 886 38.24 68.19 11.35
N GLU A 887 39.11 67.55 12.16
CA GLU A 887 40.48 67.19 11.77
C GLU A 887 40.52 66.16 10.61
N LEU A 888 39.59 65.20 10.59
CA LEU A 888 39.50 64.19 9.52
C LEU A 888 38.98 64.81 8.21
N ARG A 889 38.03 65.74 8.30
CA ARG A 889 37.50 66.46 7.13
C ARG A 889 38.56 67.35 6.48
N ASP A 890 39.28 68.12 7.29
CA ASP A 890 40.34 69.00 6.79
C ASP A 890 41.53 68.19 6.26
N GLY A 891 41.83 67.05 6.88
CA GLY A 891 42.81 66.07 6.39
C GLY A 891 42.43 65.49 5.03
N TRP A 892 41.16 65.08 4.87
CA TRP A 892 40.63 64.56 3.60
C TRP A 892 40.73 65.57 2.45
N GLU A 893 40.36 66.84 2.69
CA GLU A 893 40.51 67.90 1.69
C GLU A 893 41.97 68.16 1.28
N LYS A 894 42.89 68.03 2.23
CA LYS A 894 44.33 68.11 1.94
C LYS A 894 44.80 66.91 1.12
N GLU A 895 44.44 65.70 1.51
CA GLU A 895 44.78 64.45 0.82
C GLU A 895 44.27 64.48 -0.65
N LYS A 896 43.03 64.93 -0.89
CA LYS A 896 42.51 65.13 -2.25
C LYS A 896 43.37 66.10 -3.07
N ARG A 897 43.71 67.27 -2.51
CA ARG A 897 44.56 68.28 -3.17
C ARG A 897 45.95 67.72 -3.50
N ASP A 898 46.55 66.96 -2.60
CA ASP A 898 47.88 66.38 -2.79
C ASP A 898 47.88 65.34 -3.94
N VAL A 899 46.82 64.54 -4.07
CA VAL A 899 46.64 63.59 -5.19
C VAL A 899 46.50 64.30 -6.55
N VAL A 900 45.76 65.42 -6.61
CA VAL A 900 45.66 66.27 -7.83
C VAL A 900 47.03 66.77 -8.28
N GLN A 901 47.89 67.14 -7.33
CA GLN A 901 49.19 67.73 -7.61
C GLN A 901 50.24 66.69 -8.03
N ALA A 902 50.09 65.42 -7.65
CA ALA A 902 51.09 64.37 -7.84
C ALA A 902 51.17 63.78 -9.27
N SER A 903 50.13 63.88 -10.11
CA SER A 903 50.18 63.38 -11.50
C SER A 903 49.19 64.07 -12.45
N PRO A 904 49.59 64.46 -13.68
CA PRO A 904 48.70 65.08 -14.67
C PRO A 904 47.49 64.22 -15.06
N GLY A 905 47.62 62.89 -15.01
CA GLY A 905 46.51 61.96 -15.29
C GLY A 905 45.43 61.90 -14.20
N HIS A 906 45.78 62.28 -12.96
CA HIS A 906 44.82 62.40 -11.85
C HIS A 906 44.19 63.79 -11.76
N ARG A 907 44.80 64.81 -12.39
CA ARG A 907 44.24 66.17 -12.49
C ARG A 907 42.95 66.20 -13.32
N GLU A 908 42.90 65.51 -14.46
CA GLU A 908 41.67 65.35 -15.27
C GLU A 908 40.53 64.65 -14.52
N TRP A 909 40.85 63.74 -13.57
CA TRP A 909 39.86 63.01 -12.79
C TRP A 909 39.17 63.88 -11.74
N ILE A 910 39.93 64.65 -10.97
CA ILE A 910 39.38 65.44 -9.86
C ILE A 910 38.69 66.71 -10.39
N GLU A 911 39.24 67.38 -11.40
CA GLU A 911 38.62 68.60 -11.98
C GLU A 911 37.28 68.33 -12.70
N HIS A 912 36.98 67.07 -13.07
CA HIS A 912 35.69 66.70 -13.67
C HIS A 912 34.66 66.13 -12.67
N ASN A 913 35.06 65.74 -11.45
CA ASN A 913 34.20 64.96 -10.54
C ASN A 913 34.16 65.48 -9.08
N VAL A 914 34.94 66.52 -8.74
CA VAL A 914 34.84 67.34 -7.51
C VAL A 914 34.44 68.75 -7.92
#